data_AF-A0A356L773-F1
#
_entry.id   AF-A0A356L773-F1
#
_cell.length_a   1.000
_cell.length_b   1.000
_cell.length_c   1.000
_cell.angle_alpha   90.00
_cell.angle_beta   90.00
_cell.angle_gamma   90.00
#
_symmetry.space_group_name_H-M   'P 1'
#
loop_
_entity.id
_entity.type
_entity.pdbx_description
1 polymer ?
#
loop_
_entity_poly.entity_id
_entity_poly.type
_entity_poly.pdbx_seq_one_letter_code
_entity_poly.pdbx_strand_id
1 'polypeptide(L)'
;MVMEKGYAKINLGLEVIRKREDGYHDLAMVMTPIDLYDELYFEDFPEGKQVKIDCDKLAHIPLEDNLIYKAVSLIKTQYNVDKGVKIRVVKRIPEQAGLAGGSADAAATLRALNGLWNLDLNLDQLAALGAQIGSDVPFCIYNRTAKVTGRGENIEFIETVPFAHLILIIPPLGSSTSDTFKKFIVHNQNAGKIDELIEAIRQGNINVISEKLFNDLEYGGKQAEINRFKRDLVEAGALGSLMTGSGSAIYGICFNEKQTKATYEKLRFLYQKTNHQILMTTIRSLRKPNLEGYIPDRNAKKTLVQGSFETKAQGMVMLGYHRIRDNYRLILTPVGLYDSLSVCKLSNPVCEVFFGENEEETELTGKLKTVIAKTGYGLRVRIANRFDRVFGLFAFNNYLACIISGLGKFGTDPETIYPLFPKIIKAYSHSQTFEYDSKTDSFELLGEAVFGHVLVSSLNLRGYQSPRYTEQVEVQSKEMDAVKEAIAEKNFYKMADNVQNGISRFETRAIREFRRFPLVEKTEQLCLRLGASGFVLSADGRCIICFCRFGDQAKAISRNLQIKHRMNTTIITTIRSSVKHQPAQSETLHPANAEEVSRTGFEEYLNLEIEQQRQLPDQVDYEKLDYEEGSPFDNETSEIEKDEEPTKPKSRIRKKIQPVSAIRDSDLEGILYLHSGGSLFKQYDFVDIARYFEKYFHGKSIKFIKDQEEIEVLFVTNSLPHILGIHLLDEKDPELRGRRGFQKLISGEISYYQLKRSGRYSEEIIRKIYNKTQSSVLIFNDIFNNRPLSCFDKSFVKSESSKMENLEFVITRRLTETSFRRQNLLGIGKDPSTDSYYFNTSFLWEVPADIGQKDSIKIQVYR
;
A
#
# COMPACT_ATOMS: atom_id res chain seq x y z
N MET A 1 42.16 7.36 -13.61
CA MET A 1 41.38 6.14 -13.30
C MET A 1 40.16 6.12 -14.19
N VAL A 2 39.91 5.02 -14.90
CA VAL A 2 38.72 4.80 -15.75
C VAL A 2 37.91 3.65 -15.15
N MET A 3 36.58 3.70 -15.25
CA MET A 3 35.69 2.60 -14.83
C MET A 3 34.79 2.21 -16.00
N GLU A 4 34.80 0.93 -16.33
CA GLU A 4 34.02 0.33 -17.42
C GLU A 4 33.23 -0.89 -16.90
N LYS A 5 32.18 -1.27 -17.64
CA LYS A 5 31.26 -2.34 -17.24
C LYS A 5 31.23 -3.46 -18.27
N GLY A 6 31.59 -4.66 -17.83
CA GLY A 6 31.41 -5.89 -18.60
C GLY A 6 29.96 -6.36 -18.44
N TYR A 7 29.09 -6.06 -19.40
CA TYR A 7 27.68 -6.47 -19.37
C TYR A 7 27.50 -7.91 -19.88
N ALA A 8 26.78 -8.73 -19.11
CA ALA A 8 26.40 -10.08 -19.51
C ALA A 8 25.42 -10.07 -20.70
N LYS A 9 25.34 -11.21 -21.40
CA LYS A 9 24.36 -11.47 -22.47
C LYS A 9 23.49 -12.68 -22.17
N ILE A 10 22.32 -12.72 -22.78
CA ILE A 10 21.53 -13.95 -22.96
C ILE A 10 21.26 -14.18 -24.45
N ASN A 11 21.14 -15.45 -24.82
CA ASN A 11 20.53 -15.85 -26.08
C ASN A 11 19.00 -15.90 -25.91
N LEU A 12 18.25 -15.20 -26.77
CA LEU A 12 16.80 -15.35 -26.94
C LEU A 12 16.47 -16.48 -27.94
N GLY A 13 17.36 -16.69 -28.91
CA GLY A 13 17.33 -17.78 -29.89
C GLY A 13 18.74 -18.31 -30.15
N LEU A 14 18.86 -19.61 -30.41
CA LEU A 14 20.09 -20.26 -30.88
C LEU A 14 19.75 -21.47 -31.77
N GLU A 15 20.08 -21.34 -33.05
CA GLU A 15 20.00 -22.35 -34.10
C GLU A 15 21.42 -22.79 -34.50
N VAL A 16 21.66 -24.09 -34.63
CA VAL A 16 22.94 -24.67 -35.08
C VAL A 16 22.77 -25.17 -36.51
N ILE A 17 23.09 -24.31 -37.48
CA ILE A 17 22.79 -24.49 -38.90
C ILE A 17 23.49 -25.73 -39.46
N ARG A 18 24.81 -25.85 -39.22
CA ARG A 18 25.63 -26.99 -39.65
C ARG A 18 26.95 -27.05 -38.90
N LYS A 19 27.60 -28.21 -38.95
CA LYS A 19 29.01 -28.36 -38.59
C LYS A 19 29.89 -27.93 -39.78
N ARG A 20 31.02 -27.31 -39.49
CA ARG A 20 32.01 -26.79 -40.44
C ARG A 20 33.20 -27.74 -40.57
N GLU A 21 33.93 -27.62 -41.68
CA GLU A 21 35.17 -28.38 -41.94
C GLU A 21 36.30 -28.03 -40.95
N ASP A 22 36.32 -26.79 -40.45
CA ASP A 22 37.24 -26.33 -39.39
C ASP A 22 36.87 -26.84 -37.97
N GLY A 23 35.86 -27.72 -37.86
CA GLY A 23 35.43 -28.34 -36.61
C GLY A 23 34.47 -27.49 -35.76
N TYR A 24 34.24 -26.22 -36.10
CA TYR A 24 33.22 -25.37 -35.46
C TYR A 24 31.83 -25.66 -36.04
N HIS A 25 30.84 -24.86 -35.64
CA HIS A 25 29.50 -24.85 -36.22
C HIS A 25 29.20 -23.46 -36.78
N ASP A 26 28.44 -23.39 -37.87
CA ASP A 26 27.75 -22.17 -38.27
C ASP A 26 26.48 -22.04 -37.42
N LEU A 27 26.32 -20.91 -36.76
CA LEU A 27 25.22 -20.59 -35.86
C LEU A 27 24.35 -19.49 -36.46
N ALA A 28 23.08 -19.45 -36.05
CA ALA A 28 22.28 -18.24 -36.06
C ALA A 28 21.68 -18.03 -34.66
N MET A 29 21.83 -16.83 -34.12
CA MET A 29 21.45 -16.50 -32.75
C MET A 29 20.72 -15.17 -32.71
N VAL A 30 19.82 -15.00 -31.74
CA VAL A 30 19.41 -13.68 -31.27
C VAL A 30 20.02 -13.49 -29.89
N MET A 31 20.93 -12.54 -29.75
CA MET A 31 21.64 -12.24 -28.50
C MET A 31 21.25 -10.85 -28.00
N THR A 32 20.97 -10.73 -26.71
CA THR A 32 20.64 -9.45 -26.07
C THR A 32 21.47 -9.26 -24.80
N PRO A 33 21.99 -8.05 -24.52
CA PRO A 33 22.62 -7.77 -23.23
C PRO A 33 21.58 -7.68 -22.11
N ILE A 34 22.04 -7.86 -20.87
CA ILE A 34 21.23 -7.78 -19.65
C ILE A 34 21.88 -6.85 -18.61
N ASP A 35 21.10 -6.27 -17.70
CA ASP A 35 21.62 -5.40 -16.63
C ASP A 35 22.18 -6.22 -15.44
N LEU A 36 23.08 -7.14 -15.76
CA LEU A 36 23.95 -7.90 -14.86
C LEU A 36 25.36 -7.73 -15.41
N TYR A 37 26.25 -7.14 -14.62
CA TYR A 37 27.55 -6.70 -15.12
C TYR A 37 28.67 -6.81 -14.09
N ASP A 38 29.88 -6.96 -14.59
CA ASP A 38 31.14 -6.84 -13.84
C ASP A 38 31.64 -5.40 -13.89
N GLU A 39 32.32 -4.94 -12.83
CA GLU A 39 32.88 -3.57 -12.75
C GLU A 39 34.40 -3.65 -12.80
N LEU A 40 34.99 -3.01 -13.83
CA LEU A 40 36.42 -3.02 -14.08
C LEU A 40 36.98 -1.61 -13.91
N TYR A 41 37.99 -1.48 -13.06
CA TYR A 41 38.62 -0.21 -12.70
C TYR A 41 40.07 -0.19 -13.18
N PHE A 42 40.42 0.78 -14.02
CA PHE A 42 41.70 0.88 -14.72
C PHE A 42 42.49 2.09 -14.23
N GLU A 43 43.73 1.85 -13.84
CA GLU A 43 44.72 2.84 -13.43
C GLU A 43 45.93 2.71 -14.36
N ASP A 44 46.35 3.80 -15.00
CA ASP A 44 47.64 3.84 -15.71
C ASP A 44 48.75 3.49 -14.70
N PHE A 45 49.67 2.60 -15.09
CA PHE A 45 50.81 2.22 -14.26
C PHE A 45 52.09 2.67 -14.98
N PRO A 46 52.63 3.89 -14.68
CA PRO A 46 53.72 4.47 -15.46
C PRO A 46 55.05 3.73 -15.33
N GLU A 47 55.25 2.99 -14.24
CA GLU A 47 56.49 2.28 -13.93
C GLU A 47 56.58 0.94 -14.69
N GLY A 48 56.86 1.06 -15.99
CA GLY A 48 57.20 -0.06 -16.88
C GLY A 48 56.00 -0.75 -17.54
N LYS A 49 56.27 -1.70 -18.43
CA LYS A 49 55.28 -2.34 -19.30
C LYS A 49 54.28 -3.29 -18.59
N GLN A 50 54.26 -3.31 -17.26
CA GLN A 50 53.60 -4.33 -16.44
C GLN A 50 52.07 -4.27 -16.52
N VAL A 51 51.43 -5.44 -16.55
CA VAL A 51 49.98 -5.60 -16.39
C VAL A 51 49.72 -6.21 -15.02
N LYS A 52 48.88 -5.59 -14.19
CA LYS A 52 48.45 -6.12 -12.88
C LYS A 52 46.94 -6.29 -12.91
N ILE A 53 46.45 -7.51 -12.69
CA ILE A 53 45.02 -7.82 -12.58
C ILE A 53 44.74 -8.24 -11.14
N ASP A 54 43.88 -7.49 -10.46
CA ASP A 54 43.50 -7.61 -9.06
C ASP A 54 42.06 -8.12 -8.98
N CYS A 55 41.92 -9.44 -8.77
CA CYS A 55 40.63 -10.13 -8.62
C CYS A 55 40.78 -11.55 -8.06
N ASP A 56 40.44 -11.77 -6.78
CA ASP A 56 40.54 -13.08 -6.11
C ASP A 56 39.83 -14.20 -6.87
N LYS A 57 38.68 -13.91 -7.47
CA LYS A 57 37.87 -14.90 -8.21
C LYS A 57 38.58 -15.41 -9.46
N LEU A 58 39.36 -14.57 -10.15
CA LEU A 58 40.10 -14.94 -11.36
C LEU A 58 41.47 -15.55 -11.06
N ALA A 59 41.92 -15.60 -9.80
CA ALA A 59 43.24 -16.10 -9.42
C ALA A 59 43.47 -17.61 -9.71
N HIS A 60 42.41 -18.35 -10.04
CA HIS A 60 42.47 -19.75 -10.45
C HIS A 60 42.69 -19.95 -11.96
N ILE A 61 42.65 -18.88 -12.76
CA ILE A 61 42.81 -18.90 -14.21
C ILE A 61 44.24 -18.47 -14.55
N PRO A 62 45.00 -19.22 -15.37
CA PRO A 62 46.32 -18.80 -15.84
C PRO A 62 46.27 -17.41 -16.51
N LEU A 63 47.29 -16.58 -16.30
CA LEU A 63 47.28 -15.20 -16.76
C LEU A 63 47.20 -15.11 -18.29
N GLU A 64 47.94 -16.00 -18.96
CA GLU A 64 47.94 -16.24 -20.39
C GLU A 64 46.57 -16.65 -20.95
N ASP A 65 45.67 -17.20 -20.13
CA ASP A 65 44.33 -17.61 -20.54
C ASP A 65 43.24 -16.59 -20.25
N ASN A 66 43.47 -15.70 -19.27
CA ASN A 66 42.55 -14.65 -18.87
C ASN A 66 42.25 -13.67 -20.03
N LEU A 67 40.97 -13.57 -20.44
CA LEU A 67 40.56 -12.75 -21.59
C LEU A 67 40.81 -11.24 -21.38
N ILE A 68 40.88 -10.77 -20.12
CA ILE A 68 41.34 -9.41 -19.80
C ILE A 68 42.79 -9.25 -20.22
N TYR A 69 43.68 -10.16 -19.79
CA TYR A 69 45.10 -10.09 -20.12
C TYR A 69 45.35 -10.23 -21.63
N LYS A 70 44.58 -11.09 -22.32
CA LYS A 70 44.59 -11.17 -23.80
C LYS A 70 44.20 -9.83 -24.43
N ALA A 71 43.17 -9.15 -23.92
CA ALA A 71 42.77 -7.81 -24.38
C ALA A 71 43.85 -6.76 -24.17
N VAL A 72 44.47 -6.69 -22.98
CA VAL A 72 45.58 -5.75 -22.73
C VAL A 72 46.76 -6.05 -23.66
N SER A 73 47.15 -7.31 -23.77
CA SER A 73 48.33 -7.71 -24.55
C SER A 73 48.15 -7.44 -26.05
N LEU A 74 46.97 -7.74 -26.60
CA LEU A 74 46.63 -7.48 -28.00
C LEU A 74 46.66 -5.99 -28.33
N ILE A 75 45.96 -5.15 -27.56
CA ILE A 75 45.88 -3.71 -27.85
C ILE A 75 47.22 -3.00 -27.60
N LYS A 76 48.03 -3.44 -26.62
CA LYS A 76 49.42 -2.97 -26.46
C LYS A 76 50.29 -3.30 -27.67
N THR A 77 50.19 -4.54 -28.18
CA THR A 77 51.01 -5.00 -29.31
C THR A 77 50.61 -4.32 -30.61
N GLN A 78 49.31 -4.24 -30.90
CA GLN A 78 48.78 -3.68 -32.15
C GLN A 78 49.07 -2.17 -32.30
N TYR A 79 49.15 -1.43 -31.19
CA TYR A 79 49.33 0.03 -31.19
C TYR A 79 50.65 0.48 -30.52
N ASN A 80 51.60 -0.44 -30.33
CA ASN A 80 52.93 -0.18 -29.74
C ASN A 80 52.89 0.61 -28.41
N VAL A 81 51.92 0.29 -27.53
CA VAL A 81 51.74 1.02 -26.27
C VAL A 81 52.63 0.43 -25.17
N ASP A 82 53.62 1.20 -24.72
CA ASP A 82 54.58 0.76 -23.71
C ASP A 82 54.14 0.97 -22.25
N LYS A 83 53.05 1.71 -22.00
CA LYS A 83 52.49 1.95 -20.66
C LYS A 83 52.08 0.66 -19.94
N GLY A 84 52.26 0.61 -18.62
CA GLY A 84 51.64 -0.41 -17.78
C GLY A 84 50.17 -0.08 -17.45
N VAL A 85 49.43 -1.06 -16.94
CA VAL A 85 48.07 -0.85 -16.41
C VAL A 85 47.82 -1.74 -15.19
N LYS A 86 47.15 -1.17 -14.20
CA LYS A 86 46.57 -1.89 -13.06
C LYS A 86 45.04 -1.93 -13.23
N ILE A 87 44.49 -3.13 -13.13
CA ILE A 87 43.08 -3.44 -13.38
C ILE A 87 42.52 -4.13 -12.14
N ARG A 88 41.53 -3.53 -11.47
CA ARG A 88 40.79 -4.17 -10.37
C ARG A 88 39.40 -4.57 -10.85
N VAL A 89 39.00 -5.82 -10.64
CA VAL A 89 37.76 -6.39 -11.20
C VAL A 89 36.82 -6.87 -10.10
N VAL A 90 35.58 -6.39 -10.11
CA VAL A 90 34.51 -6.83 -9.20
C VAL A 90 33.57 -7.76 -9.96
N LYS A 91 33.86 -9.06 -9.90
CA LYS A 91 33.07 -10.11 -10.58
C LYS A 91 31.74 -10.38 -9.87
N ARG A 92 30.64 -10.04 -10.55
CA ARG A 92 29.22 -10.29 -10.24
C ARG A 92 28.57 -11.28 -11.22
N ILE A 93 29.02 -11.37 -12.48
CA ILE A 93 28.52 -12.34 -13.47
C ILE A 93 29.00 -13.76 -13.05
N PRO A 94 28.09 -14.76 -12.94
CA PRO A 94 28.48 -16.14 -12.71
C PRO A 94 29.31 -16.74 -13.85
N GLU A 95 30.40 -17.40 -13.48
CA GLU A 95 31.32 -18.06 -14.41
C GLU A 95 30.74 -19.38 -14.95
N GLN A 96 31.18 -19.81 -16.14
CA GLN A 96 30.73 -21.03 -16.84
C GLN A 96 29.20 -21.16 -17.06
N ALA A 97 28.47 -20.05 -16.91
CA ALA A 97 27.00 -20.01 -16.90
C ALA A 97 26.35 -19.68 -18.27
N GLY A 98 27.12 -19.52 -19.35
CA GLY A 98 26.59 -19.14 -20.67
C GLY A 98 26.27 -17.64 -20.84
N LEU A 99 26.69 -16.81 -19.87
CA LEU A 99 26.42 -15.37 -19.78
C LEU A 99 27.53 -14.47 -20.39
N ALA A 100 28.58 -15.08 -20.96
CA ALA A 100 29.73 -14.41 -21.59
C ALA A 100 30.54 -13.43 -20.73
N GLY A 101 30.54 -13.56 -19.41
CA GLY A 101 31.22 -12.63 -18.49
C GLY A 101 32.68 -12.31 -18.83
N GLY A 102 33.51 -13.33 -19.12
CA GLY A 102 34.91 -13.08 -19.53
C GLY A 102 35.05 -12.33 -20.86
N SER A 103 34.13 -12.54 -21.80
CA SER A 103 34.08 -11.79 -23.07
C SER A 103 33.63 -10.34 -22.84
N ALA A 104 32.75 -10.14 -21.86
CA ALA A 104 32.30 -8.82 -21.42
C ALA A 104 33.40 -8.04 -20.71
N ASP A 105 34.21 -8.70 -19.88
CA ASP A 105 35.42 -8.14 -19.25
C ASP A 105 36.47 -7.72 -20.30
N ALA A 106 36.71 -8.58 -21.31
CA ALA A 106 37.62 -8.27 -22.41
C ALA A 106 37.15 -7.07 -23.23
N ALA A 107 35.85 -7.00 -23.54
CA ALA A 107 35.26 -5.87 -24.24
C ALA A 107 35.33 -4.56 -23.42
N ALA A 108 35.04 -4.63 -22.12
CA ALA A 108 35.20 -3.52 -21.19
C ALA A 108 36.67 -3.05 -21.11
N THR A 109 37.62 -3.99 -21.15
CA THR A 109 39.07 -3.71 -21.16
C THR A 109 39.49 -2.99 -22.44
N LEU A 110 39.06 -3.46 -23.62
CA LEU A 110 39.36 -2.78 -24.88
C LEU A 110 38.80 -1.36 -24.93
N ARG A 111 37.55 -1.13 -24.46
CA ARG A 111 36.97 0.23 -24.37
C ARG A 111 37.72 1.12 -23.38
N ALA A 112 38.05 0.60 -22.20
CA ALA A 112 38.76 1.36 -21.17
C ALA A 112 40.16 1.78 -21.62
N LEU A 113 40.92 0.87 -22.26
CA LEU A 113 42.28 1.15 -22.73
C LEU A 113 42.29 2.09 -23.93
N ASN A 114 41.32 1.99 -24.84
CA ASN A 114 41.14 2.95 -25.94
C ASN A 114 41.06 4.40 -25.43
N GLY A 115 40.24 4.63 -24.39
CA GLY A 115 40.10 5.94 -23.75
C GLY A 115 41.27 6.32 -22.81
N LEU A 116 41.84 5.37 -22.07
CA LEU A 116 42.96 5.65 -21.15
C LEU A 116 44.25 6.01 -21.90
N TRP A 117 44.43 5.46 -23.11
CA TRP A 117 45.64 5.65 -23.92
C TRP A 117 45.43 6.52 -25.17
N ASN A 118 44.23 7.10 -25.34
CA ASN A 118 43.85 7.97 -26.46
C ASN A 118 44.18 7.35 -27.84
N LEU A 119 43.67 6.14 -28.08
CA LEU A 119 43.91 5.40 -29.33
C LEU A 119 42.87 5.72 -30.44
N ASP A 120 41.85 6.52 -30.12
CA ASP A 120 40.78 7.01 -31.00
C ASP A 120 40.08 5.95 -31.87
N LEU A 121 40.04 4.71 -31.38
CA LEU A 121 39.39 3.59 -32.07
C LEU A 121 37.87 3.66 -31.94
N ASN A 122 37.18 3.44 -33.06
CA ASN A 122 35.72 3.30 -33.08
C ASN A 122 35.29 1.88 -32.64
N LEU A 123 33.97 1.70 -32.42
CA LEU A 123 33.44 0.42 -31.92
C LEU A 123 33.71 -0.75 -32.90
N ASP A 124 33.72 -0.49 -34.20
CA ASP A 124 33.91 -1.53 -35.23
C ASP A 124 35.36 -2.03 -35.23
N GLN A 125 36.33 -1.11 -35.06
CA GLN A 125 37.74 -1.42 -34.85
C GLN A 125 37.96 -2.20 -33.55
N LEU A 126 37.33 -1.78 -32.45
CA LEU A 126 37.40 -2.50 -31.17
C LEU A 126 36.73 -3.89 -31.25
N ALA A 127 35.67 -4.04 -32.05
CA ALA A 127 35.03 -5.33 -32.31
C ALA A 127 35.93 -6.24 -33.17
N ALA A 128 36.62 -5.70 -34.17
CA ALA A 128 37.59 -6.45 -34.98
C ALA A 128 38.81 -6.94 -34.17
N LEU A 129 39.25 -6.17 -33.16
CA LEU A 129 40.23 -6.63 -32.15
C LEU A 129 39.60 -7.69 -31.24
N GLY A 130 38.37 -7.46 -30.76
CA GLY A 130 37.62 -8.40 -29.93
C GLY A 130 37.45 -9.79 -30.56
N ALA A 131 37.21 -9.86 -31.87
CA ALA A 131 37.07 -11.11 -32.62
C ALA A 131 38.30 -12.02 -32.55
N GLN A 132 39.50 -11.45 -32.32
CA GLN A 132 40.75 -12.21 -32.13
C GLN A 132 40.88 -12.79 -30.71
N ILE A 133 40.10 -12.27 -29.75
CA ILE A 133 40.11 -12.69 -28.34
C ILE A 133 39.03 -13.75 -28.08
N GLY A 134 37.84 -13.61 -28.69
CA GLY A 134 36.76 -14.59 -28.58
C GLY A 134 35.47 -14.17 -29.29
N SER A 135 34.64 -15.15 -29.68
CA SER A 135 33.48 -14.91 -30.55
C SER A 135 32.34 -14.07 -29.94
N ASP A 136 32.14 -14.12 -28.62
CA ASP A 136 31.18 -13.25 -27.92
C ASP A 136 31.73 -11.82 -27.66
N VAL A 137 33.03 -11.55 -27.86
CA VAL A 137 33.65 -10.25 -27.54
C VAL A 137 33.17 -9.11 -28.46
N PRO A 138 33.05 -9.28 -29.80
CA PRO A 138 32.44 -8.26 -30.67
C PRO A 138 31.05 -7.83 -30.21
N PHE A 139 30.20 -8.78 -29.81
CA PHE A 139 28.88 -8.49 -29.27
C PHE A 139 28.96 -7.67 -27.98
N CYS A 140 29.85 -8.05 -27.06
CA CYS A 140 30.06 -7.33 -25.80
C CYS A 140 30.73 -5.94 -25.96
N ILE A 141 31.42 -5.68 -27.08
CA ILE A 141 31.90 -4.34 -27.45
C ILE A 141 30.72 -3.43 -27.76
N TYR A 142 29.83 -3.85 -28.67
CA TYR A 142 28.66 -3.06 -29.09
C TYR A 142 27.63 -2.92 -27.96
N ASN A 143 27.39 -3.99 -27.19
CA ASN A 143 26.40 -4.01 -26.10
C ASN A 143 24.98 -3.60 -26.59
N ARG A 144 24.59 -4.13 -27.75
CA ARG A 144 23.29 -3.95 -28.45
C ARG A 144 22.66 -5.31 -28.69
N THR A 145 21.33 -5.40 -28.78
CA THR A 145 20.69 -6.63 -29.28
C THR A 145 20.99 -6.82 -30.77
N ALA A 146 21.24 -8.06 -31.19
CA ALA A 146 21.54 -8.39 -32.58
C ALA A 146 21.09 -9.81 -32.96
N LYS A 147 20.83 -10.00 -34.26
CA LYS A 147 21.01 -11.29 -34.93
C LYS A 147 22.51 -11.50 -35.09
N VAL A 148 23.02 -12.64 -34.64
CA VAL A 148 24.45 -12.98 -34.66
C VAL A 148 24.64 -14.29 -35.40
N THR A 149 25.50 -14.31 -36.42
CA THR A 149 25.69 -15.48 -37.30
C THR A 149 27.16 -15.82 -37.56
N GLY A 150 27.40 -17.00 -38.13
CA GLY A 150 28.74 -17.57 -38.29
C GLY A 150 29.19 -18.26 -36.99
N ARG A 151 30.41 -18.00 -36.51
CA ARG A 151 30.89 -18.48 -35.20
C ARG A 151 30.55 -17.51 -34.05
N GLY A 152 30.01 -16.33 -34.37
CA GLY A 152 29.66 -15.23 -33.45
C GLY A 152 30.06 -13.84 -33.96
N GLU A 153 30.81 -13.77 -35.06
CA GLU A 153 31.45 -12.57 -35.59
C GLU A 153 30.54 -11.66 -36.44
N ASN A 154 29.53 -12.20 -37.11
CA ASN A 154 28.67 -11.42 -38.01
C ASN A 154 27.46 -10.89 -37.22
N ILE A 155 27.33 -9.56 -37.10
CA ILE A 155 26.39 -8.91 -36.19
C ILE A 155 25.47 -7.96 -36.96
N GLU A 156 24.17 -8.28 -37.00
CA GLU A 156 23.09 -7.45 -37.55
C GLU A 156 22.24 -6.92 -36.39
N PHE A 157 22.28 -5.61 -36.14
CA PHE A 157 21.61 -5.02 -34.97
C PHE A 157 20.08 -5.04 -35.08
N ILE A 158 19.42 -5.41 -33.98
CA ILE A 158 17.97 -5.30 -33.84
C ILE A 158 17.69 -4.03 -33.03
N GLU A 159 17.05 -3.03 -33.65
CA GLU A 159 16.99 -1.67 -33.09
C GLU A 159 16.11 -1.56 -31.84
N THR A 160 15.00 -2.31 -31.81
CA THR A 160 14.04 -2.32 -30.72
C THR A 160 13.88 -3.72 -30.15
N VAL A 161 14.11 -3.85 -28.85
CA VAL A 161 13.71 -5.01 -28.04
C VAL A 161 12.94 -4.50 -26.83
N PRO A 162 11.77 -5.09 -26.51
CA PRO A 162 11.03 -4.76 -25.31
C PRO A 162 11.90 -4.87 -24.07
N PHE A 163 11.80 -3.87 -23.19
CA PHE A 163 12.28 -4.00 -21.83
C PHE A 163 11.51 -5.13 -21.14
N ALA A 164 12.23 -6.09 -20.57
CA ALA A 164 11.65 -7.21 -19.83
C ALA A 164 12.45 -7.46 -18.56
N HIS A 165 11.78 -7.93 -17.52
CA HIS A 165 12.47 -8.42 -16.33
C HIS A 165 12.84 -9.89 -16.50
N LEU A 166 13.95 -10.28 -15.89
CA LEU A 166 14.53 -11.61 -16.02
C LEU A 166 14.81 -12.17 -14.64
N ILE A 167 14.58 -13.47 -14.49
CA ILE A 167 15.07 -14.26 -13.37
C ILE A 167 15.92 -15.41 -13.89
N LEU A 168 17.11 -15.60 -13.33
CA LEU A 168 18.07 -16.63 -13.71
C LEU A 168 18.16 -17.67 -12.59
N ILE A 169 18.17 -18.95 -12.96
CA ILE A 169 18.69 -20.04 -12.14
C ILE A 169 20.04 -20.44 -12.73
N ILE A 170 21.10 -20.37 -11.91
CA ILE A 170 22.42 -20.89 -12.23
C ILE A 170 22.68 -22.10 -11.33
N PRO A 171 22.66 -23.33 -11.87
CA PRO A 171 22.98 -24.52 -11.09
C PRO A 171 24.48 -24.61 -10.79
N PRO A 172 24.88 -25.38 -9.75
CA PRO A 172 26.29 -25.64 -9.41
C PRO A 172 27.00 -26.59 -10.41
N LEU A 173 26.58 -26.55 -11.67
CA LEU A 173 27.02 -27.43 -12.74
C LEU A 173 27.70 -26.59 -13.82
N GLY A 174 29.02 -26.73 -13.95
CA GLY A 174 29.74 -26.19 -15.10
C GLY A 174 29.23 -26.80 -16.42
N SER A 175 29.33 -26.02 -17.49
CA SER A 175 29.05 -26.47 -18.86
C SER A 175 30.22 -26.11 -19.76
N SER A 176 31.01 -27.10 -20.15
CA SER A 176 32.06 -26.94 -21.16
C SER A 176 31.40 -26.73 -22.52
N THR A 177 31.47 -25.50 -23.03
CA THR A 177 30.96 -25.15 -24.37
C THR A 177 31.52 -26.07 -25.45
N SER A 178 32.81 -26.44 -25.34
CA SER A 178 33.47 -27.39 -26.24
C SER A 178 32.80 -28.76 -26.21
N ASP A 179 32.48 -29.30 -25.03
CA ASP A 179 31.91 -30.65 -24.91
C ASP A 179 30.41 -30.70 -25.22
N THR A 180 29.68 -29.60 -25.03
CA THR A 180 28.32 -29.44 -25.53
C THR A 180 28.31 -29.48 -27.07
N PHE A 181 29.15 -28.68 -27.74
CA PHE A 181 29.23 -28.69 -29.22
C PHE A 181 29.81 -29.99 -29.80
N LYS A 182 30.75 -30.68 -29.13
CA LYS A 182 31.25 -32.00 -29.57
C LYS A 182 30.18 -33.09 -29.56
N LYS A 183 29.20 -33.00 -28.65
CA LYS A 183 28.15 -34.00 -28.42
C LYS A 183 26.82 -33.64 -29.09
N PHE A 184 26.69 -32.43 -29.63
CA PHE A 184 25.50 -31.99 -30.33
C PHE A 184 25.40 -32.62 -31.73
N ILE A 185 24.18 -32.95 -32.15
CA ILE A 185 23.87 -33.51 -33.47
C ILE A 185 22.97 -32.51 -34.19
N VAL A 186 23.45 -31.98 -35.31
CA VAL A 186 22.73 -30.99 -36.13
C VAL A 186 21.38 -31.52 -36.57
N HIS A 187 20.34 -30.69 -36.43
CA HIS A 187 18.97 -31.03 -36.82
C HIS A 187 18.23 -29.81 -37.37
N ASN A 188 17.31 -30.01 -38.31
CA ASN A 188 16.58 -28.92 -38.97
C ASN A 188 15.25 -28.57 -38.27
N GLN A 189 14.99 -29.06 -37.05
CA GLN A 189 13.71 -28.91 -36.33
C GLN A 189 13.36 -27.46 -35.97
N ASN A 190 14.38 -26.58 -35.91
CA ASN A 190 14.23 -25.17 -35.58
C ASN A 190 14.63 -24.24 -36.73
N ALA A 191 14.82 -24.77 -37.94
CA ALA A 191 15.25 -24.00 -39.11
C ALA A 191 14.31 -22.81 -39.39
N GLY A 192 14.89 -21.60 -39.44
CA GLY A 192 14.16 -20.36 -39.71
C GLY A 192 13.44 -19.75 -38.50
N LYS A 193 13.42 -20.41 -37.33
CA LYS A 193 12.79 -19.85 -36.12
C LYS A 193 13.53 -18.63 -35.58
N ILE A 194 14.80 -18.41 -35.95
CA ILE A 194 15.50 -17.14 -35.68
C ILE A 194 14.74 -15.96 -36.30
N ASP A 195 14.25 -16.09 -37.54
CA ASP A 195 13.56 -15.00 -38.22
C ASP A 195 12.11 -14.82 -37.71
N GLU A 196 11.43 -15.91 -37.33
CA GLU A 196 10.17 -15.82 -36.57
C GLU A 196 10.33 -15.08 -35.23
N LEU A 197 11.44 -15.35 -34.51
CA LEU A 197 11.75 -14.70 -33.23
C LEU A 197 12.11 -13.22 -33.40
N ILE A 198 12.88 -12.87 -34.44
CA ILE A 198 13.20 -11.48 -34.79
C ILE A 198 11.92 -10.70 -35.10
N GLU A 199 10.99 -11.32 -35.82
CA GLU A 199 9.70 -10.71 -36.13
C GLU A 199 8.81 -10.56 -34.89
N ALA A 200 8.76 -11.56 -34.00
CA ALA A 200 8.11 -11.43 -32.68
C ALA A 200 8.73 -10.32 -31.82
N ILE A 201 10.05 -10.09 -31.92
CA ILE A 201 10.76 -9.01 -31.23
C ILE A 201 10.40 -7.64 -31.82
N ARG A 202 10.35 -7.50 -33.15
CA ARG A 202 9.90 -6.28 -33.84
C ARG A 202 8.47 -5.89 -33.49
N GLN A 203 7.58 -6.88 -33.35
CA GLN A 203 6.19 -6.72 -32.91
C GLN A 203 6.04 -6.33 -31.42
N GLY A 204 7.13 -6.36 -30.65
CA GLY A 204 7.19 -5.84 -29.29
C GLY A 204 6.41 -6.62 -28.21
N ASN A 205 5.73 -7.71 -28.56
CA ASN A 205 4.88 -8.46 -27.64
C ASN A 205 5.69 -9.50 -26.85
N ILE A 206 6.03 -9.17 -25.60
CA ILE A 206 6.86 -10.01 -24.73
C ILE A 206 6.30 -11.43 -24.48
N ASN A 207 4.99 -11.65 -24.64
CA ASN A 207 4.39 -12.99 -24.54
C ASN A 207 4.76 -13.84 -25.78
N VAL A 208 4.61 -13.28 -26.98
CA VAL A 208 4.96 -13.96 -28.24
C VAL A 208 6.48 -14.21 -28.31
N ILE A 209 7.30 -13.26 -27.85
CA ILE A 209 8.75 -13.47 -27.69
C ILE A 209 9.03 -14.63 -26.72
N SER A 210 8.30 -14.73 -25.61
CA SER A 210 8.45 -15.81 -24.62
C SER A 210 8.03 -17.19 -25.15
N GLU A 211 7.04 -17.24 -26.04
CA GLU A 211 6.57 -18.45 -26.74
C GLU A 211 7.52 -18.89 -27.87
N LYS A 212 8.28 -17.95 -28.45
CA LYS A 212 9.24 -18.19 -29.55
C LYS A 212 10.69 -18.45 -29.09
N LEU A 213 10.94 -18.53 -27.78
CA LEU A 213 12.27 -18.86 -27.25
C LEU A 213 12.68 -20.30 -27.60
N PHE A 214 13.86 -20.48 -28.19
CA PHE A 214 14.44 -21.80 -28.46
C PHE A 214 15.97 -21.79 -28.45
N ASN A 215 16.58 -22.95 -28.17
CA ASN A 215 18.01 -23.15 -28.18
C ASN A 215 18.31 -24.62 -28.47
N ASP A 216 18.90 -24.90 -29.63
CA ASP A 216 19.25 -26.25 -30.07
C ASP A 216 20.15 -27.00 -29.09
N LEU A 217 21.00 -26.28 -28.34
CA LEU A 217 21.92 -26.90 -27.36
C LEU A 217 21.22 -27.46 -26.12
N GLU A 218 19.91 -27.23 -25.95
CA GLU A 218 19.11 -27.90 -24.92
C GLU A 218 18.94 -29.41 -25.19
N TYR A 219 18.91 -29.83 -26.47
CA TYR A 219 18.70 -31.23 -26.90
C TYR A 219 19.91 -32.16 -26.63
N GLY A 220 20.93 -31.69 -25.91
CA GLY A 220 22.06 -32.50 -25.45
C GLY A 220 21.77 -33.35 -24.20
N GLY A 221 22.78 -34.08 -23.73
CA GLY A 221 22.68 -35.05 -22.62
C GLY A 221 22.30 -34.53 -21.22
N LYS A 222 21.89 -33.26 -21.09
CA LYS A 222 21.30 -32.66 -19.86
C LYS A 222 19.83 -32.21 -20.04
N GLN A 223 19.21 -32.48 -21.20
CA GLN A 223 17.87 -32.02 -21.58
C GLN A 223 16.79 -32.18 -20.48
N ALA A 224 16.77 -33.33 -19.78
CA ALA A 224 15.77 -33.60 -18.74
C ALA A 224 15.89 -32.68 -17.51
N GLU A 225 17.11 -32.30 -17.15
CA GLU A 225 17.41 -31.39 -16.05
C GLU A 225 17.16 -29.93 -16.47
N ILE A 226 17.57 -29.54 -17.68
CA ILE A 226 17.23 -28.23 -18.26
C ILE A 226 15.71 -28.05 -18.27
N ASN A 227 14.96 -29.07 -18.70
CA ASN A 227 13.49 -29.05 -18.70
C ASN A 227 12.86 -29.03 -17.31
N ARG A 228 13.56 -29.48 -16.25
CA ARG A 228 13.13 -29.27 -14.86
C ARG A 228 13.20 -27.78 -14.52
N PHE A 229 14.38 -27.17 -14.64
CA PHE A 229 14.56 -25.74 -14.36
C PHE A 229 13.62 -24.85 -15.19
N LYS A 230 13.39 -25.18 -16.47
CA LYS A 230 12.45 -24.47 -17.34
C LYS A 230 11.01 -24.53 -16.85
N ARG A 231 10.53 -25.69 -16.38
CA ARG A 231 9.20 -25.82 -15.75
C ARG A 231 9.13 -25.04 -14.44
N ASP A 232 10.12 -25.23 -13.55
CA ASP A 232 10.16 -24.56 -12.25
C ASP A 232 10.07 -23.02 -12.39
N LEU A 233 10.76 -22.45 -13.39
CA LEU A 233 10.67 -21.03 -13.74
C LEU A 233 9.24 -20.60 -14.13
N VAL A 234 8.55 -21.36 -14.98
CA VAL A 234 7.20 -21.06 -15.46
C VAL A 234 6.15 -21.27 -14.36
N GLU A 235 6.24 -22.35 -13.59
CA GLU A 235 5.38 -22.63 -12.43
C GLU A 235 5.59 -21.61 -11.29
N ALA A 236 6.83 -21.12 -11.13
CA ALA A 236 7.12 -19.99 -10.26
C ALA A 236 6.52 -18.68 -10.80
N GLY A 237 6.47 -18.48 -12.12
CA GLY A 237 5.68 -17.42 -12.73
C GLY A 237 6.33 -16.71 -13.92
N ALA A 238 7.36 -17.26 -14.56
CA ALA A 238 7.86 -16.77 -15.84
C ALA A 238 6.84 -17.01 -16.98
N LEU A 239 6.82 -16.13 -17.99
CA LEU A 239 6.01 -16.27 -19.21
C LEU A 239 6.55 -17.39 -20.12
N GLY A 240 7.87 -17.50 -20.18
CA GLY A 240 8.62 -18.53 -20.90
C GLY A 240 10.04 -18.59 -20.35
N SER A 241 10.77 -19.65 -20.67
CA SER A 241 12.10 -19.92 -20.11
C SER A 241 13.02 -20.61 -21.12
N LEU A 242 14.34 -20.37 -20.98
CA LEU A 242 15.35 -20.88 -21.91
C LEU A 242 16.72 -21.00 -21.25
N MET A 243 17.50 -22.02 -21.61
CA MET A 243 18.94 -22.06 -21.34
C MET A 243 19.68 -21.07 -22.25
N THR A 244 20.58 -20.24 -21.70
CA THR A 244 21.37 -19.31 -22.54
C THR A 244 22.67 -19.96 -23.03
N GLY A 245 22.95 -19.84 -24.34
CA GLY A 245 24.16 -20.39 -24.96
C GLY A 245 24.31 -21.90 -24.73
N SER A 246 25.52 -22.35 -24.39
CA SER A 246 25.78 -23.73 -23.97
C SER A 246 25.37 -24.05 -22.52
N GLY A 247 24.62 -23.16 -21.86
CA GLY A 247 24.36 -23.20 -20.43
C GLY A 247 25.59 -22.84 -19.58
N SER A 248 25.52 -22.98 -18.25
CA SER A 248 24.45 -23.65 -17.49
C SER A 248 23.28 -22.79 -16.99
N ALA A 249 23.28 -21.46 -17.17
CA ALA A 249 22.16 -20.64 -16.71
C ALA A 249 20.88 -20.88 -17.54
N ILE A 250 19.75 -20.98 -16.83
CA ILE A 250 18.40 -20.99 -17.39
C ILE A 250 17.72 -19.72 -16.90
N TYR A 251 17.20 -18.90 -17.81
CA TYR A 251 16.45 -17.70 -17.47
C TYR A 251 14.96 -17.88 -17.76
N GLY A 252 14.13 -17.13 -17.03
CA GLY A 252 12.71 -16.95 -17.28
C GLY A 252 12.40 -15.47 -17.52
N ILE A 253 11.55 -15.19 -18.50
CA ILE A 253 11.06 -13.83 -18.80
C ILE A 253 9.86 -13.53 -17.88
N CYS A 254 9.86 -12.35 -17.26
CA CYS A 254 8.76 -11.85 -16.45
C CYS A 254 8.21 -10.53 -17.02
N PHE A 255 6.88 -10.42 -17.02
CA PHE A 255 6.11 -9.26 -17.52
C PHE A 255 6.41 -7.97 -16.74
N ASN A 256 6.66 -8.07 -15.43
CA ASN A 256 7.03 -6.92 -14.60
C ASN A 256 7.84 -7.31 -13.34
N GLU A 257 8.41 -6.29 -12.69
CA GLU A 257 9.20 -6.40 -11.46
C GLU A 257 8.47 -7.17 -10.34
N LYS A 258 7.15 -6.97 -10.18
CA LYS A 258 6.34 -7.62 -9.14
C LYS A 258 6.22 -9.13 -9.38
N GLN A 259 5.98 -9.55 -10.62
CA GLN A 259 6.00 -10.96 -11.01
C GLN A 259 7.40 -11.56 -10.79
N THR A 260 8.45 -10.82 -11.15
CA THR A 260 9.85 -11.24 -10.97
C THR A 260 10.17 -11.48 -9.49
N LYS A 261 9.79 -10.56 -8.60
CA LYS A 261 9.95 -10.70 -7.14
C LYS A 261 9.14 -11.87 -6.56
N ALA A 262 7.92 -12.10 -7.04
CA ALA A 262 7.10 -13.24 -6.60
C ALA A 262 7.67 -14.59 -7.08
N THR A 263 8.20 -14.62 -8.31
CA THR A 263 8.90 -15.78 -8.91
C THR A 263 10.21 -16.06 -8.16
N TYR A 264 10.94 -15.00 -7.79
CA TYR A 264 12.17 -15.07 -6.99
C TYR A 264 11.96 -15.72 -5.63
N GLU A 265 11.02 -15.25 -4.80
CA GLU A 265 10.82 -15.85 -3.47
C GLU A 265 10.32 -17.31 -3.54
N LYS A 266 9.52 -17.67 -4.54
CA LYS A 266 9.16 -19.09 -4.79
C LYS A 266 10.38 -19.95 -5.13
N LEU A 267 11.20 -19.53 -6.09
CA LEU A 267 12.38 -20.28 -6.51
C LEU A 267 13.43 -20.34 -5.40
N ARG A 268 13.62 -19.24 -4.67
CA ARG A 268 14.48 -19.17 -3.49
C ARG A 268 14.06 -20.16 -2.42
N PHE A 269 12.76 -20.31 -2.17
CA PHE A 269 12.22 -21.33 -1.26
C PHE A 269 12.42 -22.76 -1.81
N LEU A 270 12.13 -22.99 -3.10
CA LEU A 270 12.30 -24.30 -3.74
C LEU A 270 13.76 -24.79 -3.69
N TYR A 271 14.70 -23.90 -3.99
CA TYR A 271 16.13 -24.21 -4.10
C TYR A 271 16.93 -23.97 -2.80
N GLN A 272 16.29 -23.57 -1.69
CA GLN A 272 16.95 -23.17 -0.42
C GLN A 272 17.91 -24.20 0.19
N LYS A 273 17.77 -25.49 -0.15
CA LYS A 273 18.62 -26.60 0.34
C LYS A 273 19.70 -27.04 -0.67
N THR A 274 19.98 -26.23 -1.68
CA THR A 274 20.84 -26.60 -2.81
C THR A 274 21.73 -25.43 -3.21
N ASN A 275 22.89 -25.71 -3.80
CA ASN A 275 23.88 -24.69 -4.15
C ASN A 275 23.58 -23.96 -5.50
N HIS A 276 22.32 -23.63 -5.76
CA HIS A 276 21.90 -22.88 -6.95
C HIS A 276 21.92 -21.37 -6.65
N GLN A 277 22.49 -20.58 -7.56
CA GLN A 277 22.36 -19.12 -7.49
C GLN A 277 21.08 -18.71 -8.22
N ILE A 278 20.30 -17.80 -7.63
CA ILE A 278 19.11 -17.21 -8.25
C ILE A 278 19.31 -15.70 -8.30
N LEU A 279 19.21 -15.12 -9.49
CA LEU A 279 19.44 -13.69 -9.73
C LEU A 279 18.23 -13.05 -10.40
N MET A 280 17.92 -11.80 -10.04
CA MET A 280 16.99 -10.94 -10.77
C MET A 280 17.77 -9.89 -11.55
N THR A 281 17.35 -9.62 -12.78
CA THR A 281 17.95 -8.62 -13.69
C THR A 281 16.91 -8.21 -14.75
N THR A 282 17.34 -7.53 -15.81
CA THR A 282 16.47 -7.02 -16.89
C THR A 282 17.18 -7.14 -18.25
N ILE A 283 16.42 -7.16 -19.35
CA ILE A 283 16.98 -6.95 -20.68
C ILE A 283 17.47 -5.51 -20.78
N ARG A 284 18.73 -5.35 -21.18
CA ARG A 284 19.36 -4.04 -21.41
C ARG A 284 18.99 -3.53 -22.80
N SER A 285 17.74 -3.06 -22.93
CA SER A 285 17.33 -2.24 -24.09
C SER A 285 18.19 -0.95 -24.12
N LEU A 286 18.46 -0.39 -25.31
CA LEU A 286 19.41 0.72 -25.50
C LEU A 286 18.95 2.08 -24.94
N ARG A 287 17.88 2.08 -24.13
CA ARG A 287 17.34 3.22 -23.39
C ARG A 287 18.28 3.63 -22.25
N LYS A 288 19.38 4.32 -22.57
CA LYS A 288 20.02 5.23 -21.60
C LYS A 288 18.97 6.26 -21.15
N PRO A 289 18.90 6.61 -19.86
CA PRO A 289 18.08 7.72 -19.40
C PRO A 289 18.71 9.05 -19.83
N ASN A 290 18.26 9.57 -20.97
CA ASN A 290 18.52 10.92 -21.49
C ASN A 290 17.15 11.52 -21.88
N LEU A 291 16.80 12.79 -21.64
CA LEU A 291 17.61 14.02 -21.66
C LEU A 291 18.37 14.18 -22.98
N GLU A 292 17.59 14.51 -24.01
CA GLU A 292 17.98 15.02 -25.33
C GLU A 292 18.70 14.04 -26.28
N GLY A 293 18.56 14.28 -27.60
CA GLY A 293 19.53 13.79 -28.59
C GLY A 293 19.19 12.61 -29.52
N TYR A 294 18.14 12.74 -30.35
CA TYR A 294 18.10 12.22 -31.75
C TYR A 294 18.04 10.70 -32.04
N ILE A 295 17.52 10.35 -33.24
CA ILE A 295 17.45 8.99 -33.84
C ILE A 295 17.75 9.13 -35.34
N PRO A 296 18.54 8.24 -35.98
CA PRO A 296 18.70 8.19 -37.42
C PRO A 296 17.80 7.14 -38.10
N ASP A 297 16.76 7.58 -38.80
CA ASP A 297 16.30 6.90 -40.02
C ASP A 297 16.62 7.80 -41.24
N ARG A 298 16.84 7.20 -42.41
CA ARG A 298 17.30 7.84 -43.64
C ARG A 298 16.28 7.73 -44.78
N ASN A 299 15.08 8.28 -44.61
CA ASN A 299 14.36 8.98 -45.70
C ASN A 299 13.10 9.76 -45.27
N ALA A 300 12.59 9.60 -44.04
CA ALA A 300 11.56 10.51 -43.53
C ALA A 300 12.09 11.96 -43.45
N LYS A 301 11.32 12.93 -43.97
CA LYS A 301 11.63 14.37 -43.80
C LYS A 301 11.77 14.67 -42.31
N LYS A 302 12.97 15.10 -41.86
CA LYS A 302 13.28 15.28 -40.43
C LYS A 302 12.25 16.14 -39.72
N THR A 303 11.37 15.48 -38.96
CA THR A 303 10.42 16.13 -38.06
C THR A 303 11.16 16.62 -36.83
N LEU A 304 11.76 17.81 -36.93
CA LEU A 304 12.40 18.48 -35.78
C LEU A 304 11.38 18.71 -34.68
N VAL A 305 11.77 18.40 -33.44
CA VAL A 305 11.10 18.86 -32.23
C VAL A 305 11.45 20.33 -32.04
N GLN A 306 10.44 21.21 -32.07
CA GLN A 306 10.61 22.66 -31.92
C GLN A 306 10.47 23.12 -30.46
N GLY A 307 10.05 22.22 -29.57
CA GLY A 307 9.88 22.48 -28.14
C GLY A 307 9.15 21.32 -27.47
N SER A 308 9.22 21.23 -26.15
CA SER A 308 8.53 20.21 -25.36
C SER A 308 8.03 20.75 -24.03
N PHE A 309 7.05 20.07 -23.44
CA PHE A 309 6.65 20.28 -22.05
C PHE A 309 6.19 18.99 -21.40
N GLU A 310 6.22 18.96 -20.07
CA GLU A 310 5.50 17.95 -19.28
C GLU A 310 4.18 18.50 -18.72
N THR A 311 3.21 17.61 -18.59
CA THR A 311 1.89 17.80 -17.95
C THR A 311 1.45 16.49 -17.28
N LYS A 312 0.36 16.49 -16.50
CA LYS A 312 -0.07 15.33 -15.70
C LYS A 312 -1.59 15.16 -15.70
N ALA A 313 -2.10 14.18 -16.42
CA ALA A 313 -3.50 13.76 -16.30
C ALA A 313 -3.72 13.11 -14.92
N GLN A 314 -4.86 13.41 -14.29
CA GLN A 314 -5.24 12.84 -12.99
C GLN A 314 -6.19 11.66 -13.19
N GLY A 315 -6.04 10.65 -12.34
CA GLY A 315 -6.99 9.55 -12.25
C GLY A 315 -8.25 10.03 -11.55
N MET A 316 -9.40 9.78 -12.14
CA MET A 316 -10.72 10.13 -11.60
C MET A 316 -11.47 8.85 -11.21
N VAL A 317 -12.21 8.90 -10.11
CA VAL A 317 -13.15 7.85 -9.71
C VAL A 317 -14.56 8.44 -9.67
N MET A 318 -15.54 7.69 -10.17
CA MET A 318 -16.94 8.07 -10.05
C MET A 318 -17.49 7.64 -8.69
N LEU A 319 -18.04 8.59 -7.94
CA LEU A 319 -18.65 8.33 -6.62
C LEU A 319 -20.13 7.98 -6.71
N GLY A 320 -20.82 8.44 -7.75
CA GLY A 320 -22.25 8.23 -7.96
C GLY A 320 -22.74 8.91 -9.24
N TYR A 321 -23.98 8.63 -9.62
CA TYR A 321 -24.63 9.24 -10.77
C TYR A 321 -26.17 9.20 -10.64
N HIS A 322 -26.85 10.04 -11.42
CA HIS A 322 -28.31 10.15 -11.49
C HIS A 322 -28.78 10.27 -12.94
N ARG A 323 -29.83 9.54 -13.33
CA ARG A 323 -30.42 9.61 -14.68
C ARG A 323 -31.50 10.70 -14.75
N ILE A 324 -31.44 11.54 -15.78
CA ILE A 324 -32.42 12.58 -16.11
C ILE A 324 -32.86 12.39 -17.58
N ARG A 325 -33.94 11.62 -17.79
CA ARG A 325 -34.38 11.16 -19.12
C ARG A 325 -33.21 10.42 -19.82
N ASP A 326 -32.91 10.73 -21.07
CA ASP A 326 -31.87 10.06 -21.86
C ASP A 326 -30.41 10.41 -21.46
N ASN A 327 -30.22 11.08 -20.33
CA ASN A 327 -28.95 11.70 -19.92
C ASN A 327 -28.61 11.38 -18.46
N TYR A 328 -27.36 11.64 -18.05
CA TYR A 328 -26.87 11.36 -16.70
C TYR A 328 -26.06 12.53 -16.11
N ARG A 329 -26.18 12.71 -14.80
CA ARG A 329 -25.23 13.49 -13.99
C ARG A 329 -24.29 12.55 -13.26
N LEU A 330 -22.97 12.78 -13.32
CA LEU A 330 -21.94 11.93 -12.69
C LEU A 330 -21.14 12.75 -11.68
N ILE A 331 -20.92 12.25 -10.45
CA ILE A 331 -19.98 12.84 -9.48
C ILE A 331 -18.61 12.18 -9.63
N LEU A 332 -17.58 12.99 -9.88
CA LEU A 332 -16.22 12.56 -10.23
C LEU A 332 -15.17 13.20 -9.28
N THR A 333 -14.34 12.37 -8.66
CA THR A 333 -13.33 12.77 -7.65
C THR A 333 -11.92 12.34 -8.05
N PRO A 334 -10.90 13.22 -7.93
CA PRO A 334 -9.51 12.90 -8.29
C PRO A 334 -8.81 12.09 -7.20
N VAL A 335 -8.03 11.09 -7.61
CA VAL A 335 -7.11 10.34 -6.74
C VAL A 335 -5.66 10.79 -6.92
N GLY A 336 -4.81 10.49 -5.93
CA GLY A 336 -3.36 10.72 -5.96
C GLY A 336 -2.59 9.89 -6.99
N LEU A 337 -3.30 9.29 -7.96
CA LEU A 337 -2.72 8.63 -9.13
C LEU A 337 -2.71 9.64 -10.28
N TYR A 338 -1.55 9.79 -10.90
CA TYR A 338 -1.41 10.56 -12.13
C TYR A 338 -0.54 9.77 -13.11
N ASP A 339 -0.82 9.94 -14.39
CA ASP A 339 0.12 9.57 -15.45
C ASP A 339 0.80 10.85 -15.95
N SER A 340 2.13 10.81 -16.00
CA SER A 340 2.93 11.88 -16.61
C SER A 340 2.77 11.84 -18.12
N LEU A 341 2.59 13.01 -18.73
CA LEU A 341 2.61 13.20 -20.17
C LEU A 341 3.80 14.08 -20.54
N SER A 342 4.57 13.65 -21.54
CA SER A 342 5.54 14.49 -22.24
C SER A 342 4.98 14.81 -23.62
N VAL A 343 4.88 16.10 -23.95
CA VAL A 343 4.31 16.60 -25.22
C VAL A 343 5.38 17.39 -25.95
N CYS A 344 5.64 17.01 -27.20
CA CYS A 344 6.62 17.66 -28.09
C CYS A 344 5.93 18.28 -29.30
N LYS A 345 6.22 19.55 -29.58
CA LYS A 345 5.85 20.24 -30.82
C LYS A 345 6.73 19.77 -31.96
N LEU A 346 6.12 19.37 -33.06
CA LEU A 346 6.78 18.83 -34.24
C LEU A 346 6.64 19.79 -35.43
N SER A 347 7.74 19.99 -36.16
CA SER A 347 7.79 20.88 -37.35
C SER A 347 6.94 20.41 -38.55
N ASN A 348 6.62 19.11 -38.63
CA ASN A 348 5.71 18.54 -39.63
C ASN A 348 4.37 18.19 -38.95
N PRO A 349 3.21 18.30 -39.61
CA PRO A 349 1.88 18.05 -39.05
C PRO A 349 1.56 16.54 -38.88
N VAL A 350 2.35 15.85 -38.05
CA VAL A 350 2.21 14.43 -37.72
C VAL A 350 1.66 14.28 -36.31
N CYS A 351 0.79 13.28 -36.09
CA CYS A 351 0.28 12.92 -34.77
C CYS A 351 0.89 11.59 -34.33
N GLU A 352 1.63 11.61 -33.23
CA GLU A 352 2.23 10.41 -32.64
C GLU A 352 1.82 10.29 -31.17
N VAL A 353 1.24 9.16 -30.75
CA VAL A 353 0.72 8.96 -29.38
C VAL A 353 1.25 7.65 -28.81
N PHE A 354 2.11 7.76 -27.80
CA PHE A 354 2.72 6.64 -27.12
C PHE A 354 2.10 6.42 -25.74
N PHE A 355 1.72 5.18 -25.43
CA PHE A 355 1.36 4.75 -24.08
C PHE A 355 2.45 3.80 -23.57
N GLY A 356 3.15 4.20 -22.51
CA GLY A 356 4.37 3.55 -22.04
C GLY A 356 5.48 3.69 -23.08
N GLU A 357 5.89 2.57 -23.66
CA GLU A 357 6.95 2.50 -24.67
C GLU A 357 6.45 2.41 -26.11
N ASN A 358 5.16 2.09 -26.30
CA ASN A 358 4.56 1.73 -27.59
C ASN A 358 3.74 2.88 -28.17
N GLU A 359 3.80 3.08 -29.48
CA GLU A 359 2.86 3.94 -30.21
C GLU A 359 1.52 3.20 -30.40
N GLU A 360 0.40 3.87 -30.17
CA GLU A 360 -0.94 3.27 -30.26
C GLU A 360 -1.93 4.25 -30.93
N GLU A 361 -2.61 3.78 -31.98
CA GLU A 361 -3.74 4.52 -32.55
C GLU A 361 -4.96 4.35 -31.63
N THR A 362 -5.44 5.48 -31.11
CA THR A 362 -6.49 5.57 -30.09
C THR A 362 -7.47 6.69 -30.43
N GLU A 363 -8.58 6.75 -29.69
CA GLU A 363 -9.52 7.89 -29.73
C GLU A 363 -8.82 9.23 -29.47
N LEU A 364 -7.80 9.23 -28.59
CA LEU A 364 -6.94 10.39 -28.34
C LEU A 364 -6.10 10.76 -29.57
N THR A 365 -5.52 9.77 -30.27
CA THR A 365 -4.78 9.98 -31.53
C THR A 365 -5.68 10.60 -32.61
N GLY A 366 -6.93 10.12 -32.74
CA GLY A 366 -7.93 10.70 -33.63
C GLY A 366 -8.26 12.16 -33.31
N LYS A 367 -8.46 12.48 -32.02
CA LYS A 367 -8.74 13.86 -31.58
C LYS A 367 -7.53 14.79 -31.70
N LEU A 368 -6.31 14.30 -31.47
CA LEU A 368 -5.09 15.10 -31.65
C LEU A 368 -4.79 15.40 -33.13
N LYS A 369 -5.17 14.52 -34.07
CA LYS A 369 -5.16 14.84 -35.51
C LYS A 369 -6.02 16.08 -35.83
N THR A 370 -7.16 16.27 -35.16
CA THR A 370 -7.98 17.49 -35.27
C THR A 370 -7.29 18.73 -34.71
N VAL A 371 -6.55 18.61 -33.60
CA VAL A 371 -5.73 19.72 -33.06
C VAL A 371 -4.67 20.14 -34.09
N ILE A 372 -3.94 19.18 -34.64
CA ILE A 372 -2.86 19.41 -35.62
C ILE A 372 -3.39 20.08 -36.89
N ALA A 373 -4.60 19.71 -37.34
CA ALA A 373 -5.26 20.36 -38.48
C ALA A 373 -5.60 21.85 -38.22
N LYS A 374 -5.82 22.26 -36.96
CA LYS A 374 -6.03 23.66 -36.56
C LYS A 374 -4.71 24.41 -36.35
N THR A 375 -3.71 23.77 -35.74
CA THR A 375 -2.46 24.43 -35.33
C THR A 375 -1.38 24.46 -36.41
N GLY A 376 -1.49 23.60 -37.44
CA GLY A 376 -0.54 23.49 -38.55
C GLY A 376 0.79 22.81 -38.19
N TYR A 377 1.00 22.42 -36.94
CA TYR A 377 2.21 21.76 -36.44
C TYR A 377 1.86 20.44 -35.74
N GLY A 378 2.75 19.46 -35.81
CA GLY A 378 2.49 18.12 -35.28
C GLY A 378 2.68 18.01 -33.76
N LEU A 379 2.19 16.91 -33.20
CA LEU A 379 2.29 16.59 -31.78
C LEU A 379 2.78 15.16 -31.58
N ARG A 380 3.87 15.01 -30.82
CA ARG A 380 4.28 13.74 -30.21
C ARG A 380 3.91 13.77 -28.74
N VAL A 381 3.08 12.83 -28.30
CA VAL A 381 2.59 12.71 -26.92
C VAL A 381 3.05 11.37 -26.35
N ARG A 382 3.68 11.37 -25.18
CA ARG A 382 4.11 10.15 -24.46
C ARG A 382 3.48 10.11 -23.09
N ILE A 383 2.70 9.06 -22.80
CA ILE A 383 1.89 8.89 -21.58
C ILE A 383 2.50 7.75 -20.75
N ALA A 384 2.86 7.99 -19.50
CA ALA A 384 3.60 7.04 -18.67
C ALA A 384 2.82 5.76 -18.25
N ASN A 385 1.50 5.71 -18.49
CA ASN A 385 0.58 4.58 -18.34
C ASN A 385 0.93 3.57 -17.22
N ARG A 386 0.74 3.98 -15.96
CA ARG A 386 1.09 3.17 -14.79
C ARG A 386 -0.05 2.31 -14.25
N PHE A 387 -1.29 2.70 -14.50
CA PHE A 387 -2.46 2.13 -13.80
C PHE A 387 -3.72 1.92 -14.66
N ASP A 388 -3.83 2.56 -15.82
CA ASP A 388 -5.15 2.88 -16.39
C ASP A 388 -5.90 1.68 -17.02
N ARG A 389 -5.25 0.91 -17.90
CA ARG A 389 -5.91 -0.04 -18.84
C ARG A 389 -6.79 -1.14 -18.23
N VAL A 390 -6.73 -1.36 -16.92
CA VAL A 390 -7.55 -2.35 -16.19
C VAL A 390 -8.71 -1.69 -15.43
N PHE A 391 -8.60 -0.39 -15.12
CA PHE A 391 -9.47 0.32 -14.16
C PHE A 391 -10.22 1.52 -14.76
N GLY A 392 -9.81 2.04 -15.92
CA GLY A 392 -10.50 3.13 -16.61
C GLY A 392 -10.51 4.45 -15.84
N LEU A 393 -9.44 4.74 -15.10
CA LEU A 393 -9.34 5.92 -14.23
C LEU A 393 -8.97 7.19 -15.04
N PHE A 394 -8.46 7.05 -16.26
CA PHE A 394 -7.97 8.15 -17.09
C PHE A 394 -8.64 8.14 -18.47
N ALA A 395 -9.81 8.79 -18.59
CA ALA A 395 -10.48 8.89 -19.89
C ALA A 395 -9.64 9.65 -20.93
N PHE A 396 -9.76 9.30 -22.23
CA PHE A 396 -9.02 9.95 -23.32
C PHE A 396 -9.21 11.48 -23.36
N ASN A 397 -10.40 11.96 -22.98
CA ASN A 397 -10.69 13.39 -22.88
C ASN A 397 -9.89 14.11 -21.77
N ASN A 398 -9.47 13.42 -20.71
CA ASN A 398 -8.64 13.98 -19.64
C ASN A 398 -7.21 14.23 -20.17
N TYR A 399 -6.64 13.22 -20.85
CA TYR A 399 -5.34 13.36 -21.50
C TYR A 399 -5.37 14.50 -22.52
N LEU A 400 -6.38 14.52 -23.40
CA LEU A 400 -6.57 15.57 -24.40
C LEU A 400 -6.67 16.97 -23.77
N ALA A 401 -7.46 17.15 -22.70
CA ALA A 401 -7.58 18.41 -21.99
C ALA A 401 -6.24 18.90 -21.43
N CYS A 402 -5.50 18.02 -20.73
CA CYS A 402 -4.19 18.34 -20.18
C CYS A 402 -3.14 18.65 -21.26
N ILE A 403 -3.27 18.08 -22.46
CA ILE A 403 -2.42 18.39 -23.62
C ILE A 403 -2.79 19.77 -24.16
N ILE A 404 -4.07 20.02 -24.50
CA ILE A 404 -4.56 21.29 -25.07
C ILE A 404 -4.20 22.47 -24.16
N SER A 405 -4.49 22.38 -22.86
CA SER A 405 -4.10 23.40 -21.86
C SER A 405 -2.58 23.67 -21.87
N GLY A 406 -1.76 22.64 -22.09
CA GLY A 406 -0.31 22.78 -22.16
C GLY A 406 0.21 23.44 -23.44
N LEU A 407 -0.55 23.44 -24.55
CA LEU A 407 -0.13 24.04 -25.83
C LEU A 407 0.08 25.56 -25.77
N GLY A 408 -0.41 26.23 -24.72
CA GLY A 408 -0.05 27.61 -24.42
C GLY A 408 1.46 27.83 -24.29
N LYS A 409 2.21 26.81 -23.83
CA LYS A 409 3.69 26.81 -23.79
C LYS A 409 4.36 26.85 -25.18
N PHE A 410 3.60 26.60 -26.25
CA PHE A 410 4.02 26.72 -27.64
C PHE A 410 3.44 27.95 -28.35
N GLY A 411 2.93 28.93 -27.59
CA GLY A 411 2.29 30.14 -28.12
C GLY A 411 0.93 29.88 -28.77
N THR A 412 0.25 28.78 -28.42
CA THR A 412 -1.01 28.38 -29.02
C THR A 412 -2.13 28.46 -27.99
N ASP A 413 -3.10 29.34 -28.21
CA ASP A 413 -4.20 29.60 -27.29
C ASP A 413 -5.14 28.38 -27.16
N PRO A 414 -5.26 27.75 -25.96
CA PRO A 414 -6.18 26.64 -25.71
C PRO A 414 -7.65 26.96 -26.05
N GLU A 415 -8.09 28.20 -25.84
CA GLU A 415 -9.47 28.62 -26.07
C GLU A 415 -9.84 28.63 -27.57
N THR A 416 -8.85 28.67 -28.46
CA THR A 416 -9.07 28.49 -29.92
C THR A 416 -9.17 27.02 -30.36
N ILE A 417 -8.87 26.08 -29.45
CA ILE A 417 -8.81 24.63 -29.73
C ILE A 417 -9.97 23.88 -29.06
N TYR A 418 -10.36 24.24 -27.82
CA TYR A 418 -11.51 23.59 -27.16
C TYR A 418 -12.80 23.60 -28.02
N PRO A 419 -13.16 24.67 -28.76
CA PRO A 419 -14.35 24.69 -29.62
C PRO A 419 -14.33 23.75 -30.84
N LEU A 420 -13.20 23.10 -31.15
CA LEU A 420 -13.13 22.07 -32.21
C LEU A 420 -13.79 20.75 -31.81
N PHE A 421 -14.16 20.61 -30.54
CA PHE A 421 -14.61 19.37 -29.93
C PHE A 421 -15.97 19.56 -29.24
N PRO A 422 -16.69 18.47 -28.98
CA PRO A 422 -17.76 18.47 -27.98
C PRO A 422 -17.26 19.04 -26.64
N LYS A 423 -18.14 19.65 -25.84
CA LYS A 423 -17.78 20.24 -24.52
C LYS A 423 -17.31 19.18 -23.51
N ILE A 424 -17.46 17.89 -23.84
CA ILE A 424 -16.94 16.71 -23.16
C ILE A 424 -15.40 16.69 -22.98
N ILE A 425 -14.63 17.75 -23.29
CA ILE A 425 -13.19 17.81 -22.96
C ILE A 425 -13.01 18.20 -21.49
N LYS A 426 -12.57 17.22 -20.69
CA LYS A 426 -12.69 17.23 -19.23
C LYS A 426 -11.35 17.63 -18.58
N ALA A 427 -11.12 18.94 -18.44
CA ALA A 427 -9.94 19.48 -17.78
C ALA A 427 -10.08 19.42 -16.25
N TYR A 428 -9.39 18.47 -15.59
CA TYR A 428 -9.45 18.34 -14.14
C TYR A 428 -8.32 19.06 -13.41
N SER A 429 -8.71 20.05 -12.60
CA SER A 429 -7.85 20.74 -11.64
C SER A 429 -7.35 19.80 -10.54
N HIS A 430 -6.24 20.17 -9.91
CA HIS A 430 -5.34 19.27 -9.18
C HIS A 430 -5.83 18.73 -7.82
N SER A 431 -7.03 19.09 -7.36
CA SER A 431 -7.55 18.66 -6.05
C SER A 431 -9.06 18.78 -5.86
N GLN A 432 -9.84 18.86 -6.94
CA GLN A 432 -11.25 19.26 -6.90
C GLN A 432 -12.21 18.14 -7.34
N THR A 433 -13.35 18.02 -6.66
CA THR A 433 -14.46 17.11 -7.01
C THR A 433 -15.51 17.87 -7.81
N PHE A 434 -16.06 17.23 -8.84
CA PHE A 434 -16.99 17.86 -9.79
C PHE A 434 -18.23 16.99 -10.03
N GLU A 435 -19.37 17.64 -10.32
CA GLU A 435 -20.49 17.00 -11.05
C GLU A 435 -20.32 17.26 -12.55
N TYR A 436 -20.64 16.27 -13.37
CA TYR A 436 -20.72 16.37 -14.83
C TYR A 436 -22.14 16.08 -15.29
N ASP A 437 -22.82 17.03 -15.91
CA ASP A 437 -24.11 16.82 -16.56
C ASP A 437 -23.90 16.52 -18.06
N SER A 438 -24.28 15.32 -18.50
CA SER A 438 -24.12 14.89 -19.89
C SER A 438 -25.15 15.47 -20.85
N LYS A 439 -26.23 16.11 -20.36
CA LYS A 439 -27.27 16.75 -21.16
C LYS A 439 -26.84 18.14 -21.62
N THR A 440 -26.24 18.90 -20.71
CA THR A 440 -25.68 20.23 -20.98
C THR A 440 -24.20 20.18 -21.36
N ASP A 441 -23.57 19.01 -21.19
CA ASP A 441 -22.15 18.74 -21.45
C ASP A 441 -21.25 19.71 -20.68
N SER A 442 -21.48 19.77 -19.37
CA SER A 442 -20.95 20.81 -18.48
C SER A 442 -20.50 20.27 -17.13
N PHE A 443 -19.57 20.98 -16.49
CA PHE A 443 -19.07 20.67 -15.16
C PHE A 443 -19.47 21.71 -14.12
N GLU A 444 -19.82 21.23 -12.93
CA GLU A 444 -20.04 22.03 -11.74
C GLU A 444 -19.03 21.64 -10.67
N LEU A 445 -18.34 22.62 -10.07
CA LEU A 445 -17.37 22.39 -9.00
C LEU A 445 -18.11 22.16 -7.68
N LEU A 446 -18.04 20.95 -7.12
CA LEU A 446 -18.67 20.61 -5.84
C LEU A 446 -17.79 20.96 -4.63
N GLY A 447 -16.47 21.02 -4.81
CA GLY A 447 -15.54 21.44 -3.76
C GLY A 447 -14.12 20.87 -3.91
N GLU A 448 -13.31 21.05 -2.88
CA GLU A 448 -12.03 20.33 -2.75
C GLU A 448 -12.31 18.86 -2.38
N ALA A 449 -11.59 17.95 -3.01
CA ALA A 449 -11.69 16.53 -2.74
C ALA A 449 -11.12 16.20 -1.36
N VAL A 450 -11.79 15.33 -0.59
CA VAL A 450 -11.50 15.14 0.84
C VAL A 450 -10.33 14.19 1.09
N PHE A 451 -9.53 14.39 2.14
CA PHE A 451 -8.48 13.44 2.52
C PHE A 451 -9.05 12.07 2.92
N GLY A 452 -8.47 11.00 2.36
CA GLY A 452 -8.78 9.62 2.71
C GLY A 452 -8.11 8.63 1.78
N HIS A 453 -8.06 7.36 2.16
CA HIS A 453 -7.45 6.30 1.35
C HIS A 453 -8.49 5.59 0.48
N VAL A 454 -8.10 5.30 -0.76
CA VAL A 454 -8.93 4.59 -1.74
C VAL A 454 -8.22 3.30 -2.14
N LEU A 455 -8.94 2.19 -2.03
CA LEU A 455 -8.54 0.88 -2.55
C LEU A 455 -9.37 0.58 -3.79
N VAL A 456 -8.74 0.28 -4.92
CA VAL A 456 -9.42 -0.15 -6.16
C VAL A 456 -8.95 -1.55 -6.53
N SER A 457 -9.87 -2.49 -6.79
CA SER A 457 -9.53 -3.90 -7.11
C SER A 457 -10.43 -4.47 -8.20
N SER A 458 -9.89 -5.30 -9.08
CA SER A 458 -10.67 -5.95 -10.15
C SER A 458 -11.50 -7.12 -9.60
N LEU A 459 -12.76 -7.22 -10.05
CA LEU A 459 -13.63 -8.39 -9.84
C LEU A 459 -13.41 -9.50 -10.89
N ASN A 460 -12.63 -9.25 -11.94
CA ASN A 460 -12.31 -10.20 -13.02
C ASN A 460 -13.55 -10.78 -13.76
N LEU A 461 -14.65 -10.03 -13.82
CA LEU A 461 -15.90 -10.42 -14.50
C LEU A 461 -15.76 -10.37 -16.03
N ARG A 462 -15.09 -11.37 -16.62
CA ARG A 462 -14.91 -11.52 -18.07
C ARG A 462 -16.27 -11.50 -18.78
N GLY A 463 -16.41 -10.60 -19.76
CA GLY A 463 -17.61 -10.48 -20.60
C GLY A 463 -18.79 -9.77 -19.94
N TYR A 464 -18.67 -9.22 -18.73
CA TYR A 464 -19.76 -8.46 -18.11
C TYR A 464 -19.76 -6.99 -18.55
N GLN A 465 -20.98 -6.52 -18.87
CA GLN A 465 -21.42 -5.14 -18.92
C GLN A 465 -22.83 -5.15 -18.32
N SER A 466 -23.12 -4.29 -17.34
CA SER A 466 -24.44 -4.26 -16.68
C SER A 466 -25.51 -3.65 -17.60
N PRO A 467 -26.56 -4.38 -18.02
CA PRO A 467 -27.57 -3.83 -18.93
C PRO A 467 -28.63 -2.96 -18.24
N ARG A 468 -28.73 -3.00 -16.89
CA ARG A 468 -29.78 -2.30 -16.12
C ARG A 468 -29.35 -0.94 -15.57
N TYR A 469 -28.05 -0.68 -15.43
CA TYR A 469 -27.56 0.56 -14.81
C TYR A 469 -27.85 1.82 -15.63
N THR A 470 -28.10 1.70 -16.94
CA THR A 470 -28.58 2.81 -17.77
C THR A 470 -30.04 3.20 -17.51
N GLU A 471 -30.86 2.36 -16.86
CA GLU A 471 -32.30 2.65 -16.74
C GLU A 471 -32.78 2.96 -15.33
N GLN A 472 -32.26 2.30 -14.30
CA GLN A 472 -32.92 2.25 -12.98
C GLN A 472 -32.59 3.42 -12.01
N VAL A 473 -31.97 4.51 -12.50
CA VAL A 473 -31.30 5.55 -11.69
C VAL A 473 -32.07 6.88 -11.60
N GLU A 474 -33.38 6.83 -11.87
CA GLU A 474 -34.24 8.02 -11.96
C GLU A 474 -34.89 8.45 -10.62
N VAL A 475 -34.76 7.66 -9.54
CA VAL A 475 -35.76 7.67 -8.45
C VAL A 475 -35.34 8.41 -7.16
N GLN A 476 -34.05 8.64 -6.88
CA GLN A 476 -33.62 9.24 -5.60
C GLN A 476 -32.63 10.41 -5.76
N SER A 477 -33.14 11.65 -5.77
CA SER A 477 -32.29 12.85 -5.68
C SER A 477 -31.61 12.94 -4.31
N LYS A 478 -32.34 12.70 -3.21
CA LYS A 478 -31.89 12.91 -1.83
C LYS A 478 -30.58 12.20 -1.47
N GLU A 479 -30.35 11.00 -1.99
CA GLU A 479 -29.08 10.27 -1.75
C GLU A 479 -27.92 10.88 -2.54
N MET A 480 -28.17 11.45 -3.74
CA MET A 480 -27.19 12.23 -4.50
C MET A 480 -26.91 13.58 -3.85
N ASP A 481 -27.96 14.27 -3.39
CA ASP A 481 -27.87 15.54 -2.68
C ASP A 481 -27.05 15.37 -1.39
N ALA A 482 -27.23 14.28 -0.65
CA ALA A 482 -26.43 13.94 0.53
C ALA A 482 -24.95 13.62 0.21
N VAL A 483 -24.63 13.11 -0.99
CA VAL A 483 -23.24 12.98 -1.44
C VAL A 483 -22.64 14.35 -1.77
N LYS A 484 -23.39 15.24 -2.42
CA LYS A 484 -22.97 16.64 -2.67
C LYS A 484 -22.74 17.41 -1.37
N GLU A 485 -23.65 17.29 -0.41
CA GLU A 485 -23.57 17.87 0.92
C GLU A 485 -22.31 17.41 1.66
N ALA A 486 -22.00 16.11 1.62
CA ALA A 486 -20.79 15.57 2.23
C ALA A 486 -19.49 16.02 1.54
N ILE A 487 -19.53 16.31 0.23
CA ILE A 487 -18.41 16.91 -0.51
C ILE A 487 -18.23 18.38 -0.12
N ALA A 488 -19.32 19.15 -0.03
CA ALA A 488 -19.30 20.56 0.37
C ALA A 488 -18.81 20.74 1.82
N GLU A 489 -19.24 19.88 2.75
CA GLU A 489 -18.74 19.80 4.13
C GLU A 489 -17.29 19.27 4.24
N LYS A 490 -16.69 18.79 3.14
CA LYS A 490 -15.40 18.09 3.11
C LYS A 490 -15.33 16.94 4.12
N ASN A 491 -16.42 16.17 4.27
CA ASN A 491 -16.56 15.13 5.28
C ASN A 491 -16.42 13.73 4.65
N PHE A 492 -15.21 13.16 4.72
CA PHE A 492 -14.89 11.87 4.08
C PHE A 492 -15.75 10.70 4.59
N TYR A 493 -16.11 10.69 5.88
CA TYR A 493 -16.89 9.58 6.45
C TYR A 493 -18.35 9.65 6.02
N LYS A 494 -18.94 10.85 6.05
CA LYS A 494 -20.29 11.09 5.52
C LYS A 494 -20.35 10.83 4.02
N MET A 495 -19.31 11.20 3.27
CA MET A 495 -19.21 10.93 1.83
C MET A 495 -19.13 9.43 1.56
N ALA A 496 -18.26 8.70 2.25
CA ALA A 496 -18.05 7.27 2.06
C ALA A 496 -19.26 6.43 2.51
N ASP A 497 -19.93 6.81 3.61
CA ASP A 497 -21.14 6.15 4.12
C ASP A 497 -22.38 6.47 3.25
N ASN A 498 -22.57 7.71 2.79
CA ASN A 498 -23.65 8.05 1.84
C ASN A 498 -23.47 7.30 0.51
N VAL A 499 -22.24 7.21 0.01
CA VAL A 499 -21.87 6.44 -1.18
C VAL A 499 -22.15 4.93 -1.01
N GLN A 500 -21.77 4.35 0.14
CA GLN A 500 -22.07 2.96 0.51
C GLN A 500 -23.58 2.71 0.62
N ASN A 501 -24.31 3.58 1.32
CA ASN A 501 -25.72 3.39 1.60
C ASN A 501 -26.59 3.59 0.34
N GLY A 502 -26.26 4.54 -0.54
CA GLY A 502 -26.92 4.66 -1.84
C GLY A 502 -26.67 3.44 -2.72
N ILE A 503 -25.40 3.03 -2.90
CA ILE A 503 -25.04 2.00 -3.88
C ILE A 503 -25.41 0.58 -3.41
N SER A 504 -25.37 0.28 -2.10
CA SER A 504 -25.87 -1.01 -1.58
C SER A 504 -27.42 -1.13 -1.63
N ARG A 505 -28.14 0.00 -1.53
CA ARG A 505 -29.60 0.06 -1.75
C ARG A 505 -29.99 -0.13 -3.22
N PHE A 506 -29.14 0.28 -4.15
CA PHE A 506 -29.40 0.17 -5.60
C PHE A 506 -29.62 -1.27 -6.09
N GLU A 507 -29.03 -2.28 -5.43
CA GLU A 507 -29.01 -3.66 -5.94
C GLU A 507 -29.83 -4.69 -5.11
N THR A 508 -30.20 -4.39 -3.86
CA THR A 508 -30.68 -5.41 -2.89
C THR A 508 -31.96 -6.15 -3.33
N ARG A 509 -32.73 -5.59 -4.28
CA ARG A 509 -33.97 -6.18 -4.80
C ARG A 509 -33.82 -6.87 -6.17
N ALA A 510 -32.72 -6.62 -6.90
CA ALA A 510 -32.50 -7.10 -8.28
C ALA A 510 -31.43 -8.21 -8.40
N ILE A 511 -30.51 -8.34 -7.44
CA ILE A 511 -29.44 -9.36 -7.42
C ILE A 511 -29.93 -10.82 -7.51
N ARG A 512 -31.23 -11.09 -7.26
CA ARG A 512 -31.82 -12.44 -7.19
C ARG A 512 -31.71 -13.28 -8.47
N GLU A 513 -31.45 -12.68 -9.64
CA GLU A 513 -31.27 -13.42 -10.89
C GLU A 513 -29.83 -13.99 -11.07
N PHE A 514 -28.85 -13.51 -10.29
CA PHE A 514 -27.46 -13.92 -10.42
C PHE A 514 -27.06 -15.10 -9.51
N ARG A 515 -27.25 -16.33 -10.00
CA ARG A 515 -26.86 -17.61 -9.34
C ARG A 515 -25.36 -17.79 -9.01
N ARG A 516 -24.50 -16.77 -9.16
CA ARG A 516 -23.04 -16.83 -8.87
C ARG A 516 -22.46 -15.60 -8.13
N PHE A 517 -23.27 -14.60 -7.75
CA PHE A 517 -22.77 -13.35 -7.17
C PHE A 517 -22.51 -13.23 -5.64
N PRO A 518 -22.57 -14.28 -4.78
CA PRO A 518 -22.13 -14.15 -3.37
C PRO A 518 -20.69 -13.66 -3.16
N LEU A 519 -19.88 -13.52 -4.22
CA LEU A 519 -18.54 -12.95 -4.14
C LEU A 519 -18.55 -11.44 -3.82
N VAL A 520 -19.45 -10.65 -4.42
CA VAL A 520 -19.47 -9.19 -4.22
C VAL A 520 -19.96 -8.86 -2.81
N GLU A 521 -21.10 -9.42 -2.40
CA GLU A 521 -21.65 -9.27 -1.05
C GLU A 521 -20.65 -9.70 0.05
N LYS A 522 -19.98 -10.85 -0.12
CA LYS A 522 -18.92 -11.29 0.83
C LYS A 522 -17.70 -10.39 0.82
N THR A 523 -17.40 -9.75 -0.32
CA THR A 523 -16.29 -8.81 -0.45
C THR A 523 -16.61 -7.49 0.24
N GLU A 524 -17.82 -6.95 0.06
CA GLU A 524 -18.36 -5.81 0.80
C GLU A 524 -18.34 -6.08 2.31
N GLN A 525 -19.01 -7.15 2.77
CA GLN A 525 -19.04 -7.58 4.18
C GLN A 525 -17.66 -7.88 4.79
N LEU A 526 -16.64 -8.14 3.95
CA LEU A 526 -15.26 -8.29 4.39
C LEU A 526 -14.54 -6.94 4.48
N CYS A 527 -14.79 -6.01 3.54
CA CYS A 527 -14.23 -4.66 3.57
C CYS A 527 -14.78 -3.86 4.76
N LEU A 528 -16.11 -3.83 4.94
CA LEU A 528 -16.76 -3.11 6.03
C LEU A 528 -16.33 -3.64 7.41
N ARG A 529 -16.28 -4.96 7.58
CA ARG A 529 -15.80 -5.65 8.80
C ARG A 529 -14.32 -5.38 9.12
N LEU A 530 -13.53 -5.00 8.13
CA LEU A 530 -12.12 -4.59 8.28
C LEU A 530 -11.94 -3.07 8.39
N GLY A 531 -13.02 -2.31 8.53
CA GLY A 531 -12.98 -0.87 8.77
C GLY A 531 -12.92 -0.01 7.51
N ALA A 532 -13.40 -0.51 6.36
CA ALA A 532 -13.75 0.39 5.26
C ALA A 532 -14.89 1.33 5.71
N SER A 533 -14.76 2.60 5.39
CA SER A 533 -15.77 3.64 5.61
C SER A 533 -16.79 3.73 4.47
N GLY A 534 -16.55 3.01 3.37
CA GLY A 534 -17.48 2.89 2.25
C GLY A 534 -17.05 1.86 1.22
N PHE A 535 -17.99 1.35 0.44
CA PHE A 535 -17.79 0.33 -0.59
C PHE A 535 -18.64 0.63 -1.83
N VAL A 536 -18.07 0.41 -3.02
CA VAL A 536 -18.67 0.77 -4.33
C VAL A 536 -18.31 -0.25 -5.39
N LEU A 537 -19.25 -0.51 -6.30
CA LEU A 537 -19.02 -1.16 -7.59
C LEU A 537 -18.84 -0.08 -8.69
N SER A 538 -17.86 -0.24 -9.58
CA SER A 538 -17.68 0.67 -10.73
C SER A 538 -18.87 0.60 -11.69
N ALA A 539 -19.10 1.68 -12.46
CA ALA A 539 -20.27 1.79 -13.36
C ALA A 539 -20.37 0.66 -14.40
N ASP A 540 -19.22 0.14 -14.87
CA ASP A 540 -19.13 -0.99 -15.81
C ASP A 540 -19.25 -2.36 -15.12
N GLY A 541 -19.34 -2.38 -13.79
CA GLY A 541 -19.42 -3.58 -12.96
C GLY A 541 -18.09 -4.30 -12.73
N ARG A 542 -16.96 -3.80 -13.25
CA ARG A 542 -15.71 -4.61 -13.33
C ARG A 542 -14.79 -4.49 -12.13
N CYS A 543 -14.88 -3.41 -11.35
CA CYS A 543 -13.99 -3.11 -10.24
C CYS A 543 -14.78 -2.75 -8.98
N ILE A 544 -14.19 -3.02 -7.82
CA ILE A 544 -14.63 -2.51 -6.52
C ILE A 544 -13.74 -1.36 -6.08
N ILE A 545 -14.35 -0.39 -5.39
CA ILE A 545 -13.69 0.77 -4.81
C ILE A 545 -14.07 0.83 -3.33
N CYS A 546 -13.09 0.75 -2.43
CA CYS A 546 -13.29 0.78 -0.99
C CYS A 546 -12.63 2.03 -0.39
N PHE A 547 -13.41 2.82 0.33
CA PHE A 547 -12.96 4.03 1.01
C PHE A 547 -12.52 3.68 2.44
N CYS A 548 -11.35 4.14 2.85
CA CYS A 548 -10.73 3.80 4.13
C CYS A 548 -10.21 5.05 4.84
N ARG A 549 -10.48 5.18 6.14
CA ARG A 549 -9.96 6.28 6.98
C ARG A 549 -8.43 6.27 7.03
N PHE A 550 -7.83 5.09 7.17
CA PHE A 550 -6.38 4.93 7.36
C PHE A 550 -5.77 3.99 6.32
N GLY A 551 -4.55 4.31 5.87
CA GLY A 551 -3.85 3.53 4.84
C GLY A 551 -3.59 2.08 5.24
N ASP A 552 -3.47 1.78 6.54
CA ASP A 552 -3.29 0.41 7.02
C ASP A 552 -4.59 -0.41 7.04
N GLN A 553 -5.77 0.22 7.12
CA GLN A 553 -7.05 -0.45 6.85
C GLN A 553 -7.11 -0.86 5.37
N ALA A 554 -6.78 0.05 4.45
CA ALA A 554 -6.71 -0.25 3.02
C ALA A 554 -5.70 -1.39 2.72
N LYS A 555 -4.53 -1.41 3.38
CA LYS A 555 -3.56 -2.53 3.27
C LYS A 555 -4.12 -3.83 3.85
N ALA A 556 -4.82 -3.79 4.99
CA ALA A 556 -5.42 -4.97 5.62
C ALA A 556 -6.54 -5.58 4.76
N ILE A 557 -7.40 -4.73 4.20
CA ILE A 557 -8.45 -5.11 3.23
C ILE A 557 -7.80 -5.71 1.98
N SER A 558 -6.82 -5.02 1.38
CA SER A 558 -6.08 -5.49 0.19
C SER A 558 -5.51 -6.91 0.36
N ARG A 559 -4.81 -7.15 1.47
CA ARG A 559 -4.30 -8.49 1.83
C ARG A 559 -5.43 -9.51 1.97
N ASN A 560 -6.54 -9.16 2.63
CA ASN A 560 -7.68 -10.05 2.80
C ASN A 560 -8.37 -10.40 1.47
N LEU A 561 -8.54 -9.45 0.55
CA LEU A 561 -9.13 -9.68 -0.78
C LEU A 561 -8.24 -10.57 -1.65
N GLN A 562 -6.93 -10.34 -1.63
CA GLN A 562 -5.96 -11.19 -2.34
C GLN A 562 -5.94 -12.62 -1.78
N ILE A 563 -5.93 -12.78 -0.46
CA ILE A 563 -5.86 -14.10 0.20
C ILE A 563 -7.19 -14.88 0.09
N LYS A 564 -8.34 -14.25 0.42
CA LYS A 564 -9.63 -14.94 0.52
C LYS A 564 -10.37 -15.05 -0.80
N HIS A 565 -10.18 -14.08 -1.70
CA HIS A 565 -10.96 -13.96 -2.94
C HIS A 565 -10.12 -13.99 -4.22
N ARG A 566 -8.79 -14.11 -4.12
CA ARG A 566 -7.84 -14.20 -5.26
C ARG A 566 -8.00 -13.05 -6.27
N MET A 567 -8.46 -11.89 -5.82
CA MET A 567 -8.63 -10.70 -6.67
C MET A 567 -7.25 -10.16 -7.08
N ASN A 568 -7.07 -9.95 -8.39
CA ASN A 568 -5.79 -9.51 -8.95
C ASN A 568 -5.77 -7.99 -9.13
N THR A 569 -4.61 -7.41 -8.80
CA THR A 569 -4.35 -5.96 -8.70
C THR A 569 -5.26 -5.23 -7.71
N THR A 570 -4.63 -4.52 -6.77
CA THR A 570 -5.31 -3.82 -5.69
C THR A 570 -4.58 -2.52 -5.44
N ILE A 571 -4.95 -1.47 -6.18
CA ILE A 571 -4.30 -0.16 -6.12
C ILE A 571 -4.74 0.50 -4.82
N ILE A 572 -3.78 0.87 -3.97
CA ILE A 572 -4.03 1.69 -2.78
C ILE A 572 -3.45 3.06 -3.05
N THR A 573 -4.30 4.07 -2.98
CA THR A 573 -3.94 5.48 -3.19
C THR A 573 -4.64 6.35 -2.14
N THR A 574 -4.50 7.66 -2.23
CA THR A 574 -5.37 8.62 -1.53
C THR A 574 -6.29 9.30 -2.53
N ILE A 575 -7.35 9.95 -2.05
CA ILE A 575 -7.95 11.08 -2.78
C ILE A 575 -6.90 12.21 -2.86
N ARG A 576 -6.87 13.00 -3.96
CA ARG A 576 -5.92 14.10 -4.12
C ARG A 576 -6.54 15.40 -3.60
N SER A 577 -6.01 15.91 -2.48
CA SER A 577 -6.52 17.11 -1.81
C SER A 577 -5.47 18.19 -1.66
N SER A 578 -5.92 19.45 -1.69
CA SER A 578 -5.19 20.64 -1.20
C SER A 578 -5.46 20.93 0.28
N VAL A 579 -6.49 20.30 0.87
CA VAL A 579 -6.81 20.39 2.30
C VAL A 579 -5.70 19.73 3.10
N LYS A 580 -4.89 20.54 3.79
CA LYS A 580 -4.06 20.06 4.88
C LYS A 580 -4.98 19.72 6.04
N HIS A 581 -4.99 18.47 6.49
CA HIS A 581 -5.53 18.16 7.81
C HIS A 581 -4.59 18.73 8.88
N GLN A 582 -4.96 19.88 9.44
CA GLN A 582 -4.82 20.03 10.87
C GLN A 582 -5.73 18.98 11.56
N PRO A 583 -5.34 18.40 12.71
CA PRO A 583 -6.33 17.91 13.65
C PRO A 583 -7.21 19.10 14.05
N ALA A 584 -8.51 18.91 14.24
CA ALA A 584 -9.45 20.02 14.38
C ALA A 584 -9.13 20.91 15.60
N GLN A 585 -8.45 22.03 15.35
CA GLN A 585 -8.40 23.17 16.24
C GLN A 585 -9.61 24.04 15.92
N SER A 586 -10.41 24.39 16.92
CA SER A 586 -11.52 25.33 16.78
C SER A 586 -10.96 26.75 16.75
N GLU A 587 -11.13 27.47 15.65
CA GLU A 587 -10.86 28.91 15.62
C GLU A 587 -12.00 29.69 16.27
N THR A 588 -11.69 30.32 17.42
CA THR A 588 -12.38 31.52 17.87
C THR A 588 -11.95 32.72 17.02
N LEU A 589 -12.84 33.71 16.88
CA LEU A 589 -12.67 34.87 16.00
C LEU A 589 -11.46 35.76 16.35
N HIS A 590 -10.85 36.34 15.31
CA HIS A 590 -9.87 37.43 15.41
C HIS A 590 -10.45 38.72 16.00
N PRO A 591 -9.64 39.48 16.76
CA PRO A 591 -9.49 40.93 16.61
C PRO A 591 -8.31 41.28 15.67
N ALA A 592 -8.28 42.51 15.15
CA ALA A 592 -7.39 42.94 14.06
C ALA A 592 -6.18 43.77 14.54
N ASN A 593 -5.19 43.93 13.64
CA ASN A 593 -4.18 45.01 13.50
C ASN A 593 -3.37 45.47 14.75
N ALA A 594 -2.07 45.75 14.67
CA ALA A 594 -1.01 45.51 13.68
C ALA A 594 0.36 45.81 14.37
N GLU A 595 1.47 45.45 13.73
CA GLU A 595 2.83 46.03 13.88
C GLU A 595 3.28 46.60 15.25
N GLU A 596 4.17 45.89 15.98
CA GLU A 596 5.45 46.47 16.47
C GLU A 596 6.43 45.42 17.08
N VAL A 597 7.73 45.78 17.14
CA VAL A 597 8.83 45.28 18.02
C VAL A 597 8.82 43.79 18.40
N SER A 598 9.51 42.86 17.71
CA SER A 598 10.98 42.62 17.66
C SER A 598 11.67 42.12 18.96
N ARG A 599 12.23 40.90 18.91
CA ARG A 599 13.43 40.41 19.64
C ARG A 599 13.56 40.72 21.17
N THR A 600 12.61 40.27 21.98
CA THR A 600 12.83 39.98 23.42
C THR A 600 12.06 38.71 23.83
N GLY A 601 12.47 38.07 24.94
CA GLY A 601 11.70 36.99 25.60
C GLY A 601 12.24 35.55 25.50
N PHE A 602 13.08 35.19 24.52
CA PHE A 602 13.60 33.81 24.40
C PHE A 602 14.66 33.43 25.45
N GLU A 603 15.17 34.41 26.22
CA GLU A 603 16.17 34.22 27.28
C GLU A 603 15.58 34.39 28.71
N GLU A 604 14.40 34.99 28.87
CA GLU A 604 13.75 35.13 30.18
C GLU A 604 13.04 33.84 30.61
N TYR A 605 12.36 33.16 29.67
CA TYR A 605 11.62 31.94 29.96
C TYR A 605 12.51 30.76 30.39
N LEU A 606 13.82 30.80 30.08
CA LEU A 606 14.77 29.74 30.44
C LEU A 606 15.38 29.91 31.84
N ASN A 607 15.23 31.09 32.47
CA ASN A 607 15.83 31.38 33.77
C ASN A 607 14.84 31.25 34.94
N LEU A 608 13.53 31.38 34.70
CA LEU A 608 12.49 31.36 35.75
C LEU A 608 12.28 29.98 36.42
N GLU A 609 12.61 28.86 35.77
CA GLU A 609 12.51 27.52 36.39
C GLU A 609 13.71 27.15 37.26
N ILE A 610 14.81 27.92 37.26
CA ILE A 610 16.07 27.54 37.92
C ILE A 610 16.22 28.14 39.33
N GLU A 611 15.60 29.29 39.64
CA GLU A 611 15.74 29.92 40.97
C GLU A 611 14.74 29.45 42.04
N GLN A 612 13.62 28.80 41.68
CA GLN A 612 12.60 28.39 42.66
C GLN A 612 12.85 27.04 43.37
N GLN A 613 13.99 26.38 43.17
CA GLN A 613 14.37 25.15 43.90
C GLN A 613 15.35 25.39 45.07
N ARG A 614 15.19 26.48 45.84
CA ARG A 614 15.96 26.73 47.07
C ARG A 614 15.15 27.32 48.23
N GLN A 615 14.26 26.52 48.82
CA GLN A 615 14.03 26.51 50.27
C GLN A 615 13.23 25.27 50.73
N LEU A 616 13.83 24.51 51.65
CA LEU A 616 13.17 23.64 52.63
C LEU A 616 13.29 24.37 53.99
N PRO A 617 12.32 24.24 54.91
CA PRO A 617 12.31 23.06 55.78
C PRO A 617 10.92 22.52 56.18
N ASP A 618 10.96 21.27 56.65
CA ASP A 618 10.20 20.65 57.76
C ASP A 618 8.94 21.36 58.28
N GLN A 619 7.81 20.64 58.26
CA GLN A 619 7.31 19.97 59.46
C GLN A 619 6.21 18.94 59.13
N VAL A 620 6.02 17.97 60.03
CA VAL A 620 4.88 17.05 60.06
C VAL A 620 4.08 17.37 61.30
N ASP A 621 2.76 17.42 61.20
CA ASP A 621 1.92 17.07 62.34
C ASP A 621 0.63 16.35 61.88
N TYR A 622 0.05 15.59 62.80
CA TYR A 622 -1.19 14.81 62.63
C TYR A 622 -2.12 15.08 63.83
N GLU A 623 -3.29 14.44 63.86
CA GLU A 623 -4.33 14.59 64.91
C GLU A 623 -5.22 15.85 64.80
N LYS A 624 -6.52 15.83 65.13
CA LYS A 624 -7.40 14.72 65.53
C LYS A 624 -8.88 15.00 65.18
N LEU A 625 -9.57 13.91 64.78
CA LEU A 625 -10.98 13.53 65.06
C LEU A 625 -12.11 14.58 65.16
N ASP A 626 -13.25 14.24 64.54
CA ASP A 626 -14.38 13.70 65.32
C ASP A 626 -15.30 12.77 64.48
N TYR A 627 -16.25 12.11 65.14
CA TYR A 627 -17.15 11.03 64.66
C TYR A 627 -18.42 11.61 63.97
N GLU A 628 -19.41 10.89 63.40
CA GLU A 628 -20.06 9.58 63.66
C GLU A 628 -20.37 8.85 62.31
N GLU A 629 -20.19 7.53 62.19
CA GLU A 629 -21.14 6.41 62.46
C GLU A 629 -22.49 6.45 61.68
N GLY A 630 -22.94 5.36 61.03
CA GLY A 630 -22.30 4.04 60.99
C GLY A 630 -22.85 2.98 60.03
N SER A 631 -22.24 1.79 60.22
CA SER A 631 -22.41 0.45 59.64
C SER A 631 -23.87 -0.07 59.51
N PRO A 632 -24.18 -1.19 58.79
CA PRO A 632 -23.62 -2.51 59.16
C PRO A 632 -23.46 -3.65 58.11
N PHE A 633 -22.66 -4.67 58.52
CA PHE A 633 -22.57 -6.08 58.08
C PHE A 633 -21.99 -6.45 56.67
N ASP A 634 -21.53 -7.68 56.37
CA ASP A 634 -20.55 -8.63 57.00
C ASP A 634 -20.37 -9.91 56.11
N ASN A 635 -19.41 -10.86 56.23
CA ASN A 635 -18.23 -11.06 57.11
C ASN A 635 -17.07 -11.87 56.40
N GLU A 636 -15.96 -12.14 57.13
CA GLU A 636 -14.96 -13.26 57.05
C GLU A 636 -13.98 -13.36 55.84
N THR A 637 -12.63 -13.39 55.91
CA THR A 637 -11.53 -13.88 56.82
C THR A 637 -10.99 -15.31 56.60
N SER A 638 -9.77 -15.43 56.04
CA SER A 638 -8.73 -16.51 56.17
C SER A 638 -7.52 -16.13 55.26
N GLU A 639 -6.21 -16.25 55.54
CA GLU A 639 -5.36 -17.11 56.42
C GLU A 639 -5.38 -18.61 56.02
N ILE A 640 -4.31 -19.41 55.96
CA ILE A 640 -2.83 -19.27 56.11
C ILE A 640 -2.21 -20.49 55.33
N GLU A 641 -0.93 -20.65 54.92
CA GLU A 641 0.38 -20.39 55.53
C GLU A 641 1.51 -20.21 54.46
N LYS A 642 2.75 -20.04 54.96
CA LYS A 642 4.12 -20.12 54.39
C LYS A 642 4.51 -21.48 53.70
N ASP A 643 5.73 -21.82 53.26
CA ASP A 643 7.09 -21.20 53.35
C ASP A 643 8.09 -21.72 52.26
N GLU A 644 9.37 -21.33 52.36
CA GLU A 644 10.62 -21.86 51.73
C GLU A 644 11.28 -21.11 50.54
N GLU A 645 12.20 -20.19 50.90
CA GLU A 645 13.43 -19.82 50.15
C GLU A 645 14.59 -20.80 50.54
N PRO A 646 15.84 -20.74 50.00
CA PRO A 646 16.33 -20.00 48.83
C PRO A 646 17.28 -20.82 47.89
N THR A 647 17.66 -20.24 46.75
CA THR A 647 19.07 -20.34 46.26
C THR A 647 19.44 -19.22 45.27
N LYS A 648 20.70 -18.75 45.35
CA LYS A 648 21.33 -17.69 44.53
C LYS A 648 22.76 -18.15 44.16
N PRO A 649 23.50 -17.52 43.22
CA PRO A 649 23.08 -16.69 42.07
C PRO A 649 23.81 -17.06 40.74
N LYS A 650 23.46 -16.42 39.61
CA LYS A 650 24.44 -15.84 38.64
C LYS A 650 23.84 -14.98 37.51
N SER A 651 24.12 -13.67 37.60
CA SER A 651 24.36 -12.68 36.51
C SER A 651 23.58 -12.69 35.18
N ARG A 652 22.87 -11.56 34.92
CA ARG A 652 22.48 -10.96 33.61
C ARG A 652 21.50 -11.82 32.76
N ILE A 653 20.42 -11.27 32.19
CA ILE A 653 20.22 -9.96 31.55
C ILE A 653 18.94 -9.28 32.04
N ARG A 654 18.98 -7.97 32.32
CA ARG A 654 17.77 -7.12 32.47
C ARG A 654 17.10 -6.94 31.11
N LYS A 655 16.03 -7.68 30.80
CA LYS A 655 15.07 -7.24 29.77
C LYS A 655 14.24 -6.10 30.38
N LYS A 656 14.43 -4.87 29.87
CA LYS A 656 13.46 -3.79 30.11
C LYS A 656 12.11 -4.24 29.51
N ILE A 657 11.11 -4.44 30.36
CA ILE A 657 9.72 -4.31 29.91
C ILE A 657 9.54 -2.81 29.65
N GLN A 658 9.17 -2.44 28.42
CA GLN A 658 8.73 -1.08 28.16
C GLN A 658 7.38 -0.87 28.86
N PRO A 659 7.16 0.25 29.55
CA PRO A 659 5.83 0.56 30.06
C PRO A 659 4.86 0.64 28.87
N VAL A 660 3.62 0.21 29.07
CA VAL A 660 2.55 0.48 28.12
C VAL A 660 2.46 2.00 27.98
N SER A 661 2.49 2.50 26.75
CA SER A 661 2.42 3.94 26.49
C SER A 661 1.16 4.53 27.11
N ALA A 662 1.27 5.68 27.78
CA ALA A 662 0.14 6.37 28.37
C ALA A 662 -1.01 6.49 27.36
N ILE A 663 -2.15 5.92 27.72
CA ILE A 663 -3.39 5.95 26.94
C ILE A 663 -3.82 7.41 26.84
N ARG A 664 -4.17 7.85 25.62
CA ARG A 664 -4.46 9.26 25.34
C ARG A 664 -5.94 9.52 25.60
N ASP A 665 -6.27 10.76 25.95
CA ASP A 665 -7.66 11.20 26.11
C ASP A 665 -8.56 10.86 24.91
N SER A 666 -8.01 10.87 23.69
CA SER A 666 -8.71 10.46 22.46
C SER A 666 -9.12 8.99 22.42
N ASP A 667 -8.42 8.13 23.16
CA ASP A 667 -8.64 6.69 23.16
C ASP A 667 -9.77 6.33 24.15
N LEU A 668 -9.91 7.13 25.23
CA LEU A 668 -10.94 7.02 26.25
C LEU A 668 -12.34 7.37 25.70
N GLU A 669 -12.44 8.29 24.75
CA GLU A 669 -13.73 8.66 24.13
C GLU A 669 -14.44 7.47 23.43
N GLY A 670 -13.69 6.42 23.08
CA GLY A 670 -14.25 5.19 22.51
C GLY A 670 -15.07 4.34 23.50
N ILE A 671 -14.95 4.54 24.82
CA ILE A 671 -15.49 3.63 25.85
C ILE A 671 -17.02 3.49 25.79
N LEU A 672 -17.76 4.55 25.49
CA LEU A 672 -19.21 4.46 25.36
C LEU A 672 -19.68 3.92 24.01
N TYR A 673 -18.92 4.06 22.91
CA TYR A 673 -19.30 3.55 21.59
C TYR A 673 -19.28 2.00 21.49
N LEU A 674 -19.14 1.29 22.60
CA LEU A 674 -19.28 -0.16 22.71
C LEU A 674 -20.75 -0.60 22.59
N HIS A 675 -21.12 -1.07 21.40
CA HIS A 675 -22.48 -1.55 21.10
C HIS A 675 -22.80 -2.97 21.65
N SER A 676 -21.82 -3.73 22.14
CA SER A 676 -22.06 -5.06 22.71
C SER A 676 -21.08 -5.40 23.85
N GLY A 677 -21.54 -6.21 24.80
CA GLY A 677 -20.87 -6.39 26.09
C GLY A 677 -19.50 -7.07 26.04
N GLY A 678 -19.34 -8.08 25.18
CA GLY A 678 -18.17 -8.96 25.10
C GLY A 678 -16.85 -8.33 24.62
N SER A 679 -16.73 -7.00 24.64
CA SER A 679 -15.60 -6.21 24.11
C SER A 679 -14.92 -5.29 25.14
N LEU A 680 -15.63 -4.85 26.19
CA LEU A 680 -15.17 -3.80 27.13
C LEU A 680 -13.77 -4.10 27.68
N PHE A 681 -13.65 -5.14 28.50
CA PHE A 681 -12.37 -5.66 29.01
C PHE A 681 -11.66 -6.58 27.99
N LYS A 682 -11.60 -6.14 26.74
CA LYS A 682 -10.58 -6.52 25.75
C LYS A 682 -9.83 -5.30 25.19
N GLN A 683 -10.32 -4.09 25.48
CA GLN A 683 -9.84 -2.83 24.94
C GLN A 683 -9.53 -1.82 26.04
N TYR A 684 -10.26 -1.86 27.15
CA TYR A 684 -10.18 -0.90 28.25
C TYR A 684 -10.11 -1.61 29.60
N ASP A 685 -9.47 -0.97 30.59
CA ASP A 685 -9.37 -1.41 31.97
C ASP A 685 -10.15 -0.45 32.91
N PHE A 686 -10.21 -0.76 34.21
CA PHE A 686 -10.87 0.08 35.22
C PHE A 686 -10.30 1.49 35.29
N VAL A 687 -8.99 1.66 35.07
CA VAL A 687 -8.33 2.98 35.01
C VAL A 687 -8.95 3.85 33.93
N ASP A 688 -9.13 3.30 32.73
CA ASP A 688 -9.63 4.00 31.56
C ASP A 688 -11.10 4.38 31.76
N ILE A 689 -11.89 3.44 32.27
CA ILE A 689 -13.31 3.61 32.59
C ILE A 689 -13.48 4.68 33.69
N ALA A 690 -12.66 4.65 34.75
CA ALA A 690 -12.71 5.62 35.85
C ALA A 690 -12.37 7.04 35.39
N ARG A 691 -11.25 7.20 34.65
CA ARG A 691 -10.82 8.50 34.09
C ARG A 691 -11.84 9.08 33.13
N TYR A 692 -12.43 8.24 32.28
CA TYR A 692 -13.49 8.66 31.37
C TYR A 692 -14.74 9.15 32.12
N PHE A 693 -15.23 8.39 33.11
CA PHE A 693 -16.41 8.81 33.87
C PHE A 693 -16.18 10.07 34.70
N GLU A 694 -14.99 10.25 35.27
CA GLU A 694 -14.64 11.49 35.95
C GLU A 694 -14.64 12.68 34.98
N LYS A 695 -13.83 12.60 33.92
CA LYS A 695 -13.66 13.70 32.95
C LYS A 695 -14.98 14.16 32.32
N TYR A 696 -15.86 13.23 31.96
CA TYR A 696 -17.07 13.56 31.19
C TYR A 696 -18.33 13.72 32.02
N PHE A 697 -18.42 13.16 33.24
CA PHE A 697 -19.65 13.16 34.05
C PHE A 697 -19.50 13.72 35.48
N HIS A 698 -18.30 13.81 36.09
CA HIS A 698 -18.19 14.23 37.49
C HIS A 698 -18.74 15.65 37.73
N GLY A 699 -19.58 15.79 38.75
CA GLY A 699 -20.11 17.09 39.18
C GLY A 699 -21.19 17.64 38.25
N LYS A 700 -21.58 16.88 37.23
CA LYS A 700 -22.68 17.20 36.33
C LYS A 700 -23.94 16.48 36.80
N SER A 701 -25.04 17.20 36.74
CA SER A 701 -26.37 16.63 36.77
C SER A 701 -26.78 16.14 35.38
N ILE A 702 -27.79 15.27 35.34
CA ILE A 702 -28.45 14.78 34.13
C ILE A 702 -29.94 14.87 34.39
N LYS A 703 -30.66 15.58 33.53
CA LYS A 703 -32.09 15.87 33.72
C LYS A 703 -32.92 14.78 33.04
N PHE A 704 -33.74 14.08 33.81
CA PHE A 704 -34.65 13.05 33.33
C PHE A 704 -36.08 13.58 33.37
N ILE A 705 -36.73 13.71 32.22
CA ILE A 705 -38.16 13.97 32.18
C ILE A 705 -38.90 12.63 32.35
N LYS A 706 -39.59 12.50 33.48
CA LYS A 706 -40.42 11.35 33.90
C LYS A 706 -41.86 11.84 33.98
N ASP A 707 -42.74 11.33 33.11
CA ASP A 707 -44.18 11.65 33.11
C ASP A 707 -44.51 13.17 33.08
N GLN A 708 -43.65 13.94 32.39
CA GLN A 708 -43.63 15.42 32.27
C GLN A 708 -43.03 16.20 33.45
N GLU A 709 -42.68 15.55 34.57
CA GLU A 709 -41.87 16.16 35.63
C GLU A 709 -40.37 16.03 35.32
N GLU A 710 -39.58 17.06 35.63
CA GLU A 710 -38.14 17.07 35.42
C GLU A 710 -37.40 16.69 36.72
N ILE A 711 -36.71 15.55 36.70
CA ILE A 711 -35.94 15.04 37.83
C ILE A 711 -34.45 15.17 37.53
N GLU A 712 -33.74 15.99 38.30
CA GLU A 712 -32.34 16.27 38.10
C GLU A 712 -31.43 15.32 38.92
N VAL A 713 -30.60 14.54 38.24
CA VAL A 713 -29.82 13.43 38.84
C VAL A 713 -28.32 13.69 38.76
N LEU A 714 -27.67 13.88 39.90
CA LEU A 714 -26.23 14.20 40.00
C LEU A 714 -25.34 12.96 39.79
N PHE A 715 -24.26 13.11 39.00
CA PHE A 715 -23.21 12.10 38.87
C PHE A 715 -21.98 12.44 39.73
N VAL A 716 -21.73 11.59 40.73
CA VAL A 716 -20.59 11.70 41.66
C VAL A 716 -19.68 10.48 41.48
N THR A 717 -18.38 10.70 41.21
CA THR A 717 -17.38 9.64 40.98
C THR A 717 -17.17 8.73 42.19
N ASN A 718 -17.43 9.21 43.40
CA ASN A 718 -17.44 8.41 44.63
C ASN A 718 -18.43 7.22 44.56
N SER A 719 -19.51 7.31 43.77
CA SER A 719 -20.44 6.18 43.52
C SER A 719 -19.88 5.17 42.52
N LEU A 720 -18.87 5.53 41.72
CA LEU A 720 -18.41 4.71 40.60
C LEU A 720 -17.87 3.32 41.03
N PRO A 721 -17.14 3.13 42.14
CA PRO A 721 -16.80 1.79 42.65
C PRO A 721 -18.02 0.92 42.98
N HIS A 722 -19.15 1.52 43.36
CA HIS A 722 -20.41 0.81 43.61
C HIS A 722 -21.13 0.46 42.30
N ILE A 723 -21.18 1.41 41.37
CA ILE A 723 -21.72 1.26 40.01
C ILE A 723 -20.96 0.20 39.20
N LEU A 724 -19.62 0.17 39.26
CA LEU A 724 -18.78 -0.81 38.57
C LEU A 724 -18.73 -2.17 39.30
N GLY A 725 -19.03 -2.20 40.60
CA GLY A 725 -19.08 -3.42 41.41
C GLY A 725 -17.81 -3.77 42.19
N ILE A 726 -16.82 -2.86 42.26
CA ILE A 726 -15.49 -3.08 42.85
C ILE A 726 -15.56 -3.49 44.33
N HIS A 727 -16.55 -2.98 45.07
CA HIS A 727 -16.88 -3.38 46.45
C HIS A 727 -17.25 -4.87 46.62
N LEU A 728 -17.34 -5.66 45.55
CA LEU A 728 -17.53 -7.11 45.61
C LEU A 728 -16.20 -7.89 45.74
N LEU A 729 -15.05 -7.22 45.66
CA LEU A 729 -13.74 -7.85 45.87
C LEU A 729 -13.52 -8.17 47.36
N ASP A 730 -13.94 -7.26 48.24
CA ASP A 730 -14.09 -7.48 49.67
C ASP A 730 -15.31 -6.65 50.12
N GLU A 731 -16.34 -7.30 50.66
CA GLU A 731 -17.56 -6.61 51.08
C GLU A 731 -17.37 -5.85 52.41
N LYS A 732 -16.33 -6.11 53.20
CA LYS A 732 -16.02 -5.39 54.45
C LYS A 732 -15.11 -4.19 54.24
N ASP A 733 -14.17 -4.27 53.30
CA ASP A 733 -13.10 -3.27 53.13
C ASP A 733 -13.64 -1.85 52.79
N PRO A 734 -13.47 -0.85 53.68
CA PRO A 734 -13.84 0.53 53.40
C PRO A 734 -12.99 1.18 52.30
N GLU A 735 -11.77 0.70 52.06
CA GLU A 735 -10.83 1.26 51.08
C GLU A 735 -11.29 1.09 49.63
N LEU A 736 -12.17 0.11 49.36
CA LEU A 736 -12.73 -0.17 48.04
C LEU A 736 -14.05 0.57 47.76
N ARG A 737 -14.50 1.39 48.73
CA ARG A 737 -15.76 2.14 48.69
C ARG A 737 -15.52 3.65 48.53
N GLY A 738 -16.53 4.37 48.08
CA GLY A 738 -16.52 5.84 48.02
C GLY A 738 -15.33 6.46 47.29
N ARG A 739 -14.82 7.59 47.82
CA ARG A 739 -13.68 8.34 47.26
C ARG A 739 -12.39 7.51 47.22
N ARG A 740 -12.09 6.71 48.25
CA ARG A 740 -10.87 5.90 48.32
C ARG A 740 -10.87 4.80 47.26
N GLY A 741 -12.00 4.10 47.11
CA GLY A 741 -12.18 3.11 46.04
C GLY A 741 -12.02 3.72 44.65
N PHE A 742 -12.52 4.94 44.42
CA PHE A 742 -12.34 5.64 43.16
C PHE A 742 -10.87 6.01 42.90
N GLN A 743 -10.15 6.51 43.92
CA GLN A 743 -8.72 6.83 43.81
C GLN A 743 -7.88 5.60 43.43
N LYS A 744 -8.17 4.42 44.01
CA LYS A 744 -7.45 3.17 43.68
C LYS A 744 -7.78 2.61 42.29
N LEU A 745 -8.93 2.98 41.71
CA LEU A 745 -9.22 2.72 40.29
C LEU A 745 -8.45 3.69 39.37
N ILE A 746 -8.35 4.98 39.73
CA ILE A 746 -7.72 5.97 38.85
C ILE A 746 -6.18 5.92 38.87
N SER A 747 -5.59 5.47 39.98
CA SER A 747 -4.15 5.21 40.13
C SER A 747 -3.70 3.95 39.37
N GLY A 748 -4.60 2.98 39.21
CA GLY A 748 -4.30 1.66 38.64
C GLY A 748 -3.79 0.62 39.63
N GLU A 749 -3.92 0.87 40.94
CA GLU A 749 -3.80 -0.17 41.97
C GLU A 749 -4.83 -1.31 41.78
N ILE A 750 -6.02 -0.96 41.28
CA ILE A 750 -7.10 -1.90 40.96
C ILE A 750 -7.25 -1.99 39.44
N SER A 751 -6.86 -3.13 38.85
CA SER A 751 -7.03 -3.39 37.41
C SER A 751 -7.66 -4.76 37.13
N TYR A 752 -8.60 -4.80 36.19
CA TYR A 752 -9.44 -5.97 35.91
C TYR A 752 -8.62 -7.17 35.38
N TYR A 753 -7.65 -6.92 34.51
CA TYR A 753 -6.83 -8.02 33.97
C TYR A 753 -5.90 -8.62 35.02
N GLN A 754 -5.42 -7.83 36.00
CA GLN A 754 -4.63 -8.36 37.11
C GLN A 754 -5.52 -9.12 38.10
N LEU A 755 -6.67 -8.56 38.50
CA LEU A 755 -7.65 -9.24 39.36
C LEU A 755 -8.06 -10.60 38.77
N LYS A 756 -8.45 -10.64 37.49
CA LYS A 756 -8.81 -11.88 36.80
C LYS A 756 -7.66 -12.87 36.65
N ARG A 757 -6.39 -12.42 36.64
CA ARG A 757 -5.21 -13.29 36.56
C ARG A 757 -4.62 -13.71 37.91
N SER A 758 -4.97 -13.00 38.99
CA SER A 758 -4.43 -13.25 40.33
C SER A 758 -4.88 -14.59 40.92
N GLY A 759 -6.02 -15.12 40.50
CA GLY A 759 -6.67 -16.29 41.09
C GLY A 759 -7.22 -16.06 42.51
N ARG A 760 -7.02 -14.87 43.10
CA ARG A 760 -7.34 -14.54 44.50
C ARG A 760 -8.85 -14.39 44.77
N TYR A 761 -9.65 -14.23 43.72
CA TYR A 761 -11.10 -14.04 43.79
C TYR A 761 -11.81 -15.03 42.85
N SER A 762 -12.98 -15.53 43.25
CA SER A 762 -13.71 -16.54 42.47
C SER A 762 -14.17 -16.01 41.12
N GLU A 763 -14.28 -16.90 40.12
CA GLU A 763 -14.82 -16.51 38.80
C GLU A 763 -16.23 -15.91 38.90
N GLU A 764 -17.02 -16.29 39.92
CA GLU A 764 -18.34 -15.71 40.12
C GLU A 764 -18.27 -14.23 40.56
N ILE A 765 -17.36 -13.87 41.48
CA ILE A 765 -17.13 -12.49 41.89
C ILE A 765 -16.65 -11.67 40.70
N ILE A 766 -15.62 -12.14 39.97
CA ILE A 766 -15.11 -11.46 38.78
C ILE A 766 -16.21 -11.30 37.71
N ARG A 767 -17.09 -12.30 37.54
CA ARG A 767 -18.26 -12.23 36.64
C ARG A 767 -19.34 -11.25 37.11
N LYS A 768 -19.60 -11.15 38.42
CA LYS A 768 -20.53 -10.16 39.01
C LYS A 768 -20.02 -8.72 38.78
N ILE A 769 -18.72 -8.48 39.00
CA ILE A 769 -18.06 -7.19 38.73
C ILE A 769 -18.13 -6.85 37.24
N TYR A 770 -17.74 -7.78 36.37
CA TYR A 770 -17.82 -7.64 34.91
C TYR A 770 -19.23 -7.24 34.46
N ASN A 771 -20.26 -7.94 34.97
CA ASN A 771 -21.66 -7.66 34.63
C ASN A 771 -22.12 -6.27 35.12
N LYS A 772 -21.75 -5.84 36.34
CA LYS A 772 -22.07 -4.49 36.86
C LYS A 772 -21.40 -3.39 36.03
N THR A 773 -20.10 -3.50 35.78
CA THR A 773 -19.37 -2.55 34.92
C THR A 773 -19.94 -2.49 33.51
N GLN A 774 -20.25 -3.64 32.90
CA GLN A 774 -20.86 -3.67 31.56
C GLN A 774 -22.29 -3.10 31.55
N SER A 775 -23.08 -3.33 32.60
CA SER A 775 -24.44 -2.79 32.76
C SER A 775 -24.44 -1.27 32.77
N SER A 776 -23.63 -0.70 33.66
CA SER A 776 -23.49 0.74 33.83
C SER A 776 -22.94 1.42 32.57
N VAL A 777 -21.84 0.94 31.98
CA VAL A 777 -21.27 1.49 30.73
C VAL A 777 -22.30 1.52 29.59
N LEU A 778 -23.12 0.48 29.43
CA LEU A 778 -24.12 0.44 28.36
C LEU A 778 -25.32 1.38 28.59
N ILE A 779 -25.69 1.65 29.86
CA ILE A 779 -26.75 2.61 30.20
C ILE A 779 -26.22 4.04 30.10
N PHE A 780 -24.99 4.29 30.58
CA PHE A 780 -24.31 5.56 30.38
C PHE A 780 -24.00 5.85 28.91
N ASN A 781 -23.89 4.85 28.03
CA ASN A 781 -23.88 5.06 26.57
C ASN A 781 -25.25 5.46 26.00
N ASP A 782 -26.36 5.00 26.57
CA ASP A 782 -27.68 5.43 26.12
C ASP A 782 -28.01 6.84 26.62
N ILE A 783 -27.69 7.16 27.89
CA ILE A 783 -27.58 8.54 28.40
C ILE A 783 -26.62 9.36 27.52
N PHE A 784 -25.47 8.76 27.18
CA PHE A 784 -24.47 9.14 26.18
C PHE A 784 -25.14 9.73 24.93
N ASN A 785 -25.89 8.82 24.31
CA ASN A 785 -26.60 8.91 23.04
C ASN A 785 -27.84 9.83 23.05
N ASN A 786 -28.19 10.39 24.21
CA ASN A 786 -29.50 10.97 24.52
C ASN A 786 -30.69 10.07 24.13
N ARG A 787 -30.51 8.75 24.28
CA ARG A 787 -31.51 7.73 23.91
C ARG A 787 -32.55 7.59 25.03
N PRO A 788 -33.82 7.34 24.68
CA PRO A 788 -34.86 7.10 25.68
C PRO A 788 -34.56 5.84 26.49
N LEU A 789 -34.89 5.86 27.78
CA LEU A 789 -34.72 4.76 28.72
C LEU A 789 -36.08 4.31 29.27
N SER A 790 -36.13 3.09 29.78
CA SER A 790 -37.22 2.63 30.66
C SER A 790 -36.81 2.83 32.11
N CYS A 791 -37.76 3.17 32.97
CA CYS A 791 -37.59 3.38 34.40
C CYS A 791 -38.63 2.55 35.16
N PHE A 792 -38.25 2.02 36.31
CA PHE A 792 -39.16 1.37 37.26
C PHE A 792 -38.93 1.95 38.66
N ASP A 793 -40.01 2.04 39.43
CA ASP A 793 -39.96 2.39 40.84
C ASP A 793 -39.26 1.30 41.68
N LYS A 794 -38.63 1.68 42.80
CA LYS A 794 -38.03 0.77 43.78
C LYS A 794 -38.95 -0.37 44.22
N SER A 795 -40.25 -0.12 44.35
CA SER A 795 -41.25 -1.13 44.74
C SER A 795 -41.31 -2.35 43.81
N PHE A 796 -40.86 -2.25 42.56
CA PHE A 796 -40.77 -3.39 41.64
C PHE A 796 -39.49 -4.23 41.83
N VAL A 797 -38.47 -3.70 42.51
CA VAL A 797 -37.17 -4.35 42.73
C VAL A 797 -37.20 -5.21 44.00
N LYS A 798 -37.70 -6.44 43.86
CA LYS A 798 -37.96 -7.42 44.94
C LYS A 798 -36.70 -7.98 45.67
N SER A 799 -35.64 -7.19 45.86
CA SER A 799 -34.37 -7.61 46.51
C SER A 799 -33.96 -6.68 47.66
N GLU A 800 -34.40 -7.02 48.87
CA GLU A 800 -34.06 -6.26 50.08
C GLU A 800 -32.58 -6.42 50.45
N SER A 801 -31.89 -5.29 50.60
CA SER A 801 -30.58 -5.16 51.22
C SER A 801 -30.38 -3.71 51.66
N SER A 802 -29.59 -3.46 52.70
CA SER A 802 -29.27 -2.09 53.18
C SER A 802 -28.73 -1.18 52.07
N LYS A 803 -28.05 -1.78 51.07
CA LYS A 803 -27.53 -1.11 49.86
C LYS A 803 -28.63 -0.56 48.92
N MET A 804 -29.92 -0.75 49.22
CA MET A 804 -31.08 -0.16 48.51
C MET A 804 -31.95 0.77 49.38
N GLU A 805 -31.51 1.11 50.58
CA GLU A 805 -32.24 1.99 51.50
C GLU A 805 -32.50 3.37 50.87
N ASN A 806 -31.45 4.05 50.39
CA ASN A 806 -31.53 5.32 49.68
C ASN A 806 -31.82 5.18 48.16
N LEU A 807 -32.13 3.98 47.65
CA LEU A 807 -32.57 3.81 46.25
C LEU A 807 -34.01 4.36 46.12
N GLU A 808 -34.33 5.02 45.01
CA GLU A 808 -35.70 5.50 44.72
C GLU A 808 -36.27 4.83 43.47
N PHE A 809 -35.52 4.84 42.36
CA PHE A 809 -35.94 4.23 41.10
C PHE A 809 -34.75 3.69 40.30
N VAL A 810 -35.02 2.75 39.41
CA VAL A 810 -34.02 2.09 38.56
C VAL A 810 -34.27 2.40 37.10
N ILE A 811 -33.20 2.69 36.36
CA ILE A 811 -33.26 2.99 34.93
C ILE A 811 -32.56 1.89 34.13
N THR A 812 -33.08 1.63 32.94
CA THR A 812 -32.59 0.59 32.03
C THR A 812 -32.73 1.01 30.57
N ARG A 813 -31.97 0.34 29.70
CA ARG A 813 -32.01 0.55 28.26
C ARG A 813 -33.44 0.29 27.75
N ARG A 814 -33.92 1.07 26.78
CA ARG A 814 -35.29 0.93 26.26
C ARG A 814 -35.59 -0.52 25.88
N LEU A 815 -36.57 -1.09 26.55
CA LEU A 815 -36.92 -2.50 26.48
C LEU A 815 -37.49 -2.86 25.09
N THR A 816 -37.30 -4.12 24.68
CA THR A 816 -37.94 -4.70 23.49
C THR A 816 -38.78 -5.91 23.87
N GLU A 817 -39.85 -6.16 23.11
CA GLU A 817 -40.90 -7.14 23.39
C GLU A 817 -40.38 -8.57 23.66
N THR A 818 -39.20 -8.92 23.15
CA THR A 818 -38.59 -10.25 23.27
C THR A 818 -37.66 -10.43 24.49
N SER A 819 -37.45 -9.40 25.33
CA SER A 819 -36.29 -9.31 26.24
C SER A 819 -36.57 -9.30 27.76
N PHE A 820 -37.73 -9.83 28.20
CA PHE A 820 -38.20 -9.76 29.60
C PHE A 820 -37.78 -10.93 30.51
N ARG A 821 -36.49 -11.31 30.51
CA ARG A 821 -35.95 -12.32 31.46
C ARG A 821 -34.76 -11.86 32.29
N ARG A 822 -33.93 -10.96 31.78
CA ARG A 822 -32.79 -10.41 32.53
C ARG A 822 -32.40 -9.05 31.97
N GLN A 823 -32.32 -8.04 32.83
CA GLN A 823 -32.08 -6.65 32.44
C GLN A 823 -30.92 -6.03 33.21
N ASN A 824 -30.13 -5.24 32.50
CA ASN A 824 -29.08 -4.41 33.09
C ASN A 824 -29.76 -3.19 33.73
N LEU A 825 -29.56 -2.95 35.01
CA LEU A 825 -30.12 -1.79 35.73
C LEU A 825 -29.02 -0.87 36.25
N LEU A 826 -29.33 0.42 36.28
CA LEU A 826 -28.60 1.47 36.97
C LEU A 826 -29.57 2.14 37.96
N GLY A 827 -29.26 2.10 39.25
CA GLY A 827 -30.10 2.63 40.31
C GLY A 827 -29.82 4.10 40.59
N ILE A 828 -30.90 4.87 40.69
CA ILE A 828 -30.89 6.28 41.11
C ILE A 828 -31.37 6.33 42.56
N GLY A 829 -30.54 6.90 43.43
CA GLY A 829 -30.89 7.14 44.82
C GLY A 829 -31.34 8.58 45.05
N LYS A 830 -31.95 8.82 46.21
CA LYS A 830 -32.24 10.15 46.74
C LYS A 830 -31.49 10.36 48.05
N ASP A 831 -30.92 11.54 48.23
CA ASP A 831 -30.44 12.01 49.53
C ASP A 831 -31.60 12.72 50.25
N PRO A 832 -32.13 12.19 51.36
CA PRO A 832 -33.26 12.78 52.07
C PRO A 832 -32.90 14.08 52.82
N SER A 833 -31.61 14.42 52.96
CA SER A 833 -31.17 15.66 53.63
C SER A 833 -31.09 16.86 52.68
N THR A 834 -30.85 16.61 51.39
CA THR A 834 -30.74 17.65 50.33
C THR A 834 -31.85 17.53 49.26
N ASP A 835 -32.79 16.61 49.46
CA ASP A 835 -33.83 16.16 48.53
C ASP A 835 -33.33 15.83 47.10
N SER A 836 -32.03 15.60 46.94
CA SER A 836 -31.36 15.54 45.64
C SER A 836 -31.15 14.11 45.14
N TYR A 837 -31.38 13.88 43.84
CA TYR A 837 -31.20 12.56 43.23
C TYR A 837 -29.78 12.35 42.70
N TYR A 838 -29.28 11.11 42.75
CA TYR A 838 -27.92 10.78 42.31
C TYR A 838 -27.75 9.35 41.77
N PHE A 839 -26.76 9.14 40.89
CA PHE A 839 -26.40 7.80 40.43
C PHE A 839 -25.75 6.99 41.56
N ASN A 840 -26.35 5.86 41.94
CA ASN A 840 -26.01 5.12 43.16
C ASN A 840 -25.26 3.80 42.88
N THR A 841 -25.86 2.87 42.14
CA THR A 841 -25.35 1.50 41.97
C THR A 841 -25.80 0.90 40.63
N SER A 842 -25.22 -0.22 40.20
CA SER A 842 -25.73 -0.99 39.04
C SER A 842 -25.82 -2.47 39.36
N PHE A 843 -26.72 -3.19 38.70
CA PHE A 843 -26.88 -4.64 38.88
C PHE A 843 -27.64 -5.29 37.70
N LEU A 844 -27.65 -6.62 37.68
CA LEU A 844 -28.33 -7.43 36.69
C LEU A 844 -29.59 -8.01 37.34
N TRP A 845 -30.77 -7.51 36.97
CA TRP A 845 -32.07 -7.87 37.54
C TRP A 845 -32.77 -8.95 36.69
N GLU A 846 -33.35 -9.94 37.34
CA GLU A 846 -34.28 -10.89 36.70
C GLU A 846 -35.69 -10.35 36.86
N VAL A 847 -36.27 -9.90 35.73
CA VAL A 847 -37.59 -9.26 35.72
C VAL A 847 -38.64 -10.33 36.05
N PRO A 848 -39.44 -10.15 37.12
CA PRO A 848 -40.57 -11.03 37.44
C PRO A 848 -41.55 -11.14 36.26
N ALA A 849 -42.11 -12.33 36.02
CA ALA A 849 -42.95 -12.61 34.86
C ALA A 849 -44.29 -11.84 34.85
N ASP A 850 -44.67 -11.27 36.00
CA ASP A 850 -45.77 -10.35 36.23
C ASP A 850 -45.51 -8.91 35.73
N ILE A 851 -44.26 -8.54 35.43
CA ILE A 851 -43.84 -7.17 35.09
C ILE A 851 -43.42 -7.09 33.60
N GLY A 852 -44.14 -6.28 32.82
CA GLY A 852 -43.92 -6.11 31.38
C GLY A 852 -43.49 -4.70 30.98
N GLN A 853 -43.42 -4.45 29.66
CA GLN A 853 -42.95 -3.16 29.13
C GLN A 853 -43.90 -1.98 29.43
N LYS A 854 -45.21 -2.25 29.46
CA LYS A 854 -46.26 -1.27 29.79
C LYS A 854 -46.13 -0.75 31.22
N ASP A 855 -45.53 -1.55 32.11
CA ASP A 855 -45.34 -1.30 33.54
C ASP A 855 -44.00 -0.57 33.79
N SER A 856 -43.23 -0.29 32.73
CA SER A 856 -42.06 0.60 32.76
C SER A 856 -42.44 2.01 32.33
N ILE A 857 -42.09 2.98 33.17
CA ILE A 857 -42.20 4.41 32.86
C ILE A 857 -41.15 4.76 31.80
N LYS A 858 -41.48 5.61 30.83
CA LYS A 858 -40.51 6.07 29.83
C LYS A 858 -39.90 7.38 30.30
N ILE A 859 -38.59 7.40 30.50
CA ILE A 859 -37.88 8.65 30.76
C ILE A 859 -37.18 9.14 29.50
N GLN A 860 -37.25 10.45 29.28
CA GLN A 860 -36.46 11.15 28.28
C GLN A 860 -35.25 11.78 28.99
N VAL A 861 -34.06 11.57 28.43
CA VAL A 861 -32.81 12.11 28.96
C VAL A 861 -32.56 13.48 28.34
N TYR A 862 -32.09 14.41 29.15
CA TYR A 862 -31.56 15.72 28.78
C TYR A 862 -30.23 15.93 29.54
N ARG A 863 -29.37 16.80 29.00
CA ARG A 863 -27.91 16.83 29.25
C ARG A 863 -27.41 18.24 29.51
#